data_AF-A0A9P5L0G3-F1
#
_entry.id   AF-A0A9P5L0G3-F1
#
_cell.length_a   1.000
_cell.length_b   1.000
_cell.length_c   1.000
_cell.angle_alpha   90.00
_cell.angle_beta   90.00
_cell.angle_gamma   90.00
#
_symmetry.space_group_name_H-M   'P 1'
#
loop_
_entity.id
_entity.type
_entity.pdbx_description
1 polymer ?
#
loop_
_entity_poly.entity_id
_entity_poly.type
_entity_poly.pdbx_seq_one_letter_code
_entity_poly.pdbx_strand_id
1 'polypeptide(L)'
;MASTQYNELRDEIYVKIMERMEKNHEGGRFVPYGTAEEVLQPEVLRHFFRSLQLGDIPSTGYDDLDFDFDENNLIRKLGERKLHNFLATLIFASRSIEATRAFTTKLLAERAWPPEICSLPAERETLTEIFGEQVTPDEFLTQQACFCPIVICKKTEVRIQSPDRQCLPYLEQKFRGDGAQGAVYQVKIAKGHFFDPALGGRNEQPTEMARKDYQPTKHMEKDTLKQILACDRTCPNIVDIYGSLVIGSTNSYSIFMPLAECDLSAYMREDHRARPNTTMEKTQIINSARGLARGLEFLHSGMRTAEGDMMVCYHMDIKPKNILVFFENVGDRQETVWKISDFGMSSLKLRSHGQEKEKDFGGWFARSQQPRDAPTSAAYNRRGDGTYLGPETLSKHRTMREKSDIWSLGCVLSVVFTYLEEGSSGVVEYAMRRASHRSADGYDRFFVTNPLFGRPKINPAVALWHDQLIKKARQRSPKEGEAVKSMLDYLVHEVLQPEQSKRCNAQQLEDKLLHTFRKYGRLGNEANPRLSEEEPGLARVLQRMHIDSLMRERQDPATDRRVEYWDLSTSEPFKGCEISPDGTVIAFWTDIKISLYTSQSLEQEGVDGIHPAAEYPIPTLGCRWKSISLTTRNLIASTSGGTVQCYIFKLGSNMDVNLRPSVRVSLPTLPEIKKVALAPGSQRVACIVSNEEEDQNSGSLYSGYLNSPHEWKPRYKLDWPAADIVQLSFATDDDLYMVFRPQRSGPNHKHEIPVIHLSFRSNQLCQLIIEPQGLDTSSTVGLFTTFTPFIQKPHACVLITREKQLHIRSLGQGDTSAAKVDIKNYRVLKLMMGENDEKIFAVGRRAAHNTMLLLEIAIPTPEDKRISVTELAELPGLRYSDEFAERVVHSEEDSVVILAALGGADQCRIYKITVSKSISSSAVA
;
A
#
# COMPACT_ATOMS: atom_id res chain seq x y z
N MET A 1 61.03 -20.34 -6.29
CA MET A 1 60.18 -20.41 -7.50
C MET A 1 58.74 -20.82 -7.18
N ALA A 2 58.51 -21.86 -6.36
CA ALA A 2 57.16 -22.30 -5.92
C ALA A 2 56.26 -21.19 -5.34
N SER A 3 56.78 -20.41 -4.38
CA SER A 3 56.01 -19.39 -3.66
C SER A 3 55.52 -18.26 -4.59
N THR A 4 56.29 -17.91 -5.63
CA THR A 4 55.92 -16.84 -6.57
C THR A 4 54.73 -17.25 -7.45
N GLN A 5 54.78 -18.45 -8.04
CA GLN A 5 53.71 -18.96 -8.90
C GLN A 5 52.40 -19.21 -8.12
N TYR A 6 52.51 -19.73 -6.88
CA TYR A 6 51.36 -19.88 -5.99
C TYR A 6 50.69 -18.54 -5.67
N ASN A 7 51.49 -17.51 -5.34
CA ASN A 7 50.97 -16.19 -5.00
C ASN A 7 50.23 -15.55 -6.19
N GLU A 8 50.76 -15.66 -7.41
CA GLU A 8 50.12 -15.16 -8.63
C GLU A 8 48.77 -15.82 -8.89
N LEU A 9 48.71 -17.16 -8.83
CA LEU A 9 47.45 -17.91 -9.03
C LEU A 9 46.44 -17.65 -7.90
N ARG A 10 46.90 -17.54 -6.65
CA ARG A 10 46.05 -17.16 -5.51
C ARG A 10 45.43 -15.78 -5.75
N ASP A 11 46.22 -14.79 -6.14
CA ASP A 11 45.74 -13.43 -6.36
C ASP A 11 44.76 -13.37 -7.53
N GLU A 12 44.99 -14.14 -8.60
CA GLU A 12 44.04 -14.28 -9.70
C GLU A 12 42.69 -14.87 -9.22
N ILE A 13 42.74 -15.96 -8.43
CA ILE A 13 41.52 -16.58 -7.87
C ILE A 13 40.82 -15.62 -6.90
N TYR A 14 41.57 -14.94 -6.03
CA TYR A 14 41.06 -13.96 -5.08
C TYR A 14 40.29 -12.84 -5.79
N VAL A 15 40.88 -12.25 -6.84
CA VAL A 15 40.23 -11.22 -7.65
C VAL A 15 38.97 -11.76 -8.30
N LYS A 16 39.01 -12.96 -8.90
CA LYS A 16 37.83 -13.58 -9.52
C LYS A 16 36.69 -13.85 -8.54
N ILE A 17 37.00 -14.24 -7.30
CA ILE A 17 36.01 -14.38 -6.21
C ILE A 17 35.45 -13.01 -5.86
N MET A 18 36.32 -12.03 -5.57
CA MET A 18 35.93 -10.67 -5.19
C MET A 18 35.00 -9.98 -6.21
N GLU A 19 35.27 -10.16 -7.51
CA GLU A 19 34.45 -9.64 -8.60
C GLU A 19 33.04 -10.26 -8.65
N ARG A 20 32.88 -11.48 -8.14
CA ARG A 20 31.62 -12.24 -8.14
C ARG A 20 30.87 -12.18 -6.80
N MET A 21 31.47 -11.59 -5.76
CA MET A 21 30.79 -11.37 -4.49
C MET A 21 29.68 -10.33 -4.63
N GLU A 22 28.53 -10.63 -4.03
CA GLU A 22 27.41 -9.71 -3.91
C GLU A 22 27.49 -8.90 -2.62
N LYS A 23 26.95 -7.68 -2.65
CA LYS A 23 26.81 -6.86 -1.44
C LYS A 23 25.48 -7.20 -0.77
N ASN A 24 25.50 -7.39 0.53
CA ASN A 24 24.29 -7.56 1.33
C ASN A 24 23.71 -6.19 1.74
N HIS A 25 22.49 -6.22 2.27
CA HIS A 25 21.75 -5.05 2.74
C HIS A 25 22.44 -4.25 3.88
N GLU A 26 23.38 -4.85 4.62
CA GLU A 26 24.15 -4.19 5.69
C GLU A 26 25.51 -3.67 5.20
N GLY A 27 25.78 -3.74 3.89
CA GLY A 27 27.04 -3.30 3.27
C GLY A 27 28.18 -4.33 3.32
N GLY A 28 27.98 -5.47 3.97
CA GLY A 28 28.87 -6.63 3.90
C GLY A 28 28.84 -7.31 2.53
N ARG A 29 29.76 -8.27 2.31
CA ARG A 29 29.81 -9.06 1.07
C ARG A 29 29.62 -10.54 1.36
N PHE A 30 29.05 -11.26 0.40
CA PHE A 30 28.97 -12.72 0.43
C PHE A 30 29.14 -13.31 -0.97
N VAL A 31 29.44 -14.60 -1.00
CA VAL A 31 29.70 -15.39 -2.20
C VAL A 31 28.41 -16.15 -2.55
N PRO A 32 27.72 -15.80 -3.66
CA PRO A 32 26.51 -16.50 -4.04
C PRO A 32 26.75 -18.00 -4.26
N TYR A 33 25.73 -18.81 -4.01
CA TYR A 33 25.81 -20.27 -4.20
C TYR A 33 26.31 -20.65 -5.60
N GLY A 34 27.29 -21.55 -5.69
CA GLY A 34 27.88 -22.02 -6.95
C GLY A 34 29.09 -21.21 -7.43
N THR A 35 29.37 -20.05 -6.83
CA THR A 35 30.48 -19.18 -7.28
C THR A 35 31.85 -19.83 -7.11
N ALA A 36 32.07 -20.60 -6.03
CA ALA A 36 33.36 -21.27 -5.81
C ALA A 36 33.61 -22.31 -6.91
N GLU A 37 32.61 -23.08 -7.29
CA GLU A 37 32.67 -24.05 -8.38
C GLU A 37 32.89 -23.38 -9.74
N GLU A 38 32.27 -22.22 -9.98
CA GLU A 38 32.46 -21.44 -11.21
C GLU A 38 33.87 -20.85 -11.34
N VAL A 39 34.49 -20.44 -10.24
CA VAL A 39 35.84 -19.86 -10.22
C VAL A 39 36.91 -20.95 -10.22
N LEU A 40 36.71 -22.01 -9.43
CA LEU A 40 37.63 -23.13 -9.26
C LEU A 40 37.35 -24.23 -10.29
N GLN A 41 37.36 -23.88 -11.58
CA GLN A 41 37.18 -24.84 -12.67
C GLN A 41 38.35 -25.84 -12.72
N PRO A 42 38.16 -27.04 -13.30
CA PRO A 42 39.19 -28.09 -13.36
C PRO A 42 40.55 -27.59 -13.89
N GLU A 43 40.56 -26.70 -14.87
CA GLU A 43 41.77 -26.11 -15.45
C GLU A 43 42.51 -25.22 -14.45
N VAL A 44 41.77 -24.35 -13.74
CA VAL A 44 42.31 -23.47 -12.70
C VAL A 44 42.86 -24.29 -11.54
N LEU A 45 42.09 -25.28 -11.08
CA LEU A 45 42.51 -26.19 -10.00
C LEU A 45 43.76 -26.98 -10.37
N ARG A 46 43.89 -27.43 -11.63
CA ARG A 46 45.08 -28.16 -12.10
C ARG A 46 46.34 -27.32 -11.96
N HIS A 47 46.30 -26.07 -12.43
CA HIS A 47 47.41 -25.13 -12.28
C HIS A 47 47.67 -24.78 -10.82
N PHE A 48 46.61 -24.59 -10.03
CA PHE A 48 46.70 -24.29 -8.61
C PHE A 48 47.39 -25.41 -7.82
N PHE A 49 46.96 -26.67 -7.97
CA PHE A 49 47.59 -27.81 -7.28
C PHE A 49 49.03 -28.04 -7.73
N ARG A 50 49.35 -27.84 -9.02
CA ARG A 50 50.73 -27.90 -9.52
C ARG A 50 51.65 -26.91 -8.80
N SER A 51 51.15 -25.70 -8.54
CA SER A 51 51.92 -24.63 -7.89
C SER A 51 52.34 -24.96 -6.45
N LEU A 52 51.65 -25.92 -5.80
CA LEU A 52 51.94 -26.32 -4.43
C LEU A 52 53.21 -27.17 -4.28
N GLN A 53 53.73 -27.76 -5.38
CA GLN A 53 54.92 -28.60 -5.40
C GLN A 53 54.91 -29.68 -4.30
N LEU A 54 53.81 -30.44 -4.22
CA LEU A 54 53.60 -31.43 -3.16
C LEU A 54 54.63 -32.57 -3.17
N GLY A 55 55.29 -32.82 -4.31
CA GLY A 55 56.36 -33.82 -4.45
C GLY A 55 57.67 -33.46 -3.76
N ASP A 56 57.87 -32.20 -3.34
CA ASP A 56 59.10 -31.73 -2.69
C ASP A 56 58.98 -31.64 -1.15
N ILE A 57 57.86 -32.11 -0.57
CA ILE A 57 57.64 -32.08 0.88
C ILE A 57 58.48 -33.20 1.52
N PRO A 58 59.42 -32.91 2.44
CA PRO A 58 60.22 -33.94 3.08
C PRO A 58 59.30 -34.90 3.86
N SER A 59 59.35 -36.17 3.50
CA SER A 59 58.65 -37.29 4.13
C SER A 59 59.24 -37.59 5.52
N THR A 60 59.23 -36.62 6.41
CA THR A 60 59.50 -36.86 7.83
C THR A 60 58.21 -37.31 8.50
N GLY A 61 57.94 -38.63 8.49
CA GLY A 61 56.93 -39.28 9.34
C GLY A 61 55.76 -39.98 8.67
N TYR A 62 55.70 -40.03 7.34
CA TYR A 62 54.60 -40.67 6.57
C TYR A 62 55.14 -41.78 5.64
N ASP A 63 55.86 -42.75 6.18
CA ASP A 63 56.44 -43.86 5.40
C ASP A 63 55.44 -44.98 5.05
N ASP A 64 54.14 -44.79 5.25
CA ASP A 64 53.14 -45.85 5.01
C ASP A 64 51.86 -45.41 4.27
N LEU A 65 51.85 -44.21 3.68
CA LEU A 65 50.69 -43.72 2.92
C LEU A 65 51.08 -43.34 1.50
N ASP A 66 50.78 -44.25 0.58
CA ASP A 66 50.83 -44.07 -0.87
C ASP A 66 49.75 -43.04 -1.28
N PHE A 67 50.11 -41.75 -1.20
CA PHE A 67 49.29 -40.61 -1.58
C PHE A 67 49.43 -40.35 -3.09
N ASP A 68 48.37 -40.62 -3.84
CA ASP A 68 48.28 -40.22 -5.24
C ASP A 68 47.95 -38.71 -5.34
N PHE A 69 49.00 -37.91 -5.54
CA PHE A 69 48.93 -36.46 -5.74
C PHE A 69 48.63 -36.07 -7.21
N ASP A 70 48.13 -36.99 -8.04
CA ASP A 70 47.64 -36.65 -9.37
C ASP A 70 46.59 -35.53 -9.32
N GLU A 71 46.81 -34.50 -10.13
CA GLU A 71 45.99 -33.29 -10.15
C GLU A 71 44.52 -33.61 -10.48
N ASN A 72 44.26 -34.57 -11.36
CA ASN A 72 42.90 -34.95 -11.74
C ASN A 72 42.21 -35.74 -10.61
N ASN A 73 42.97 -36.58 -9.89
CA ASN A 73 42.47 -37.27 -8.71
C ASN A 73 42.09 -36.28 -7.60
N LEU A 74 42.93 -35.26 -7.34
CA LEU A 74 42.64 -34.19 -6.38
C LEU A 74 41.38 -33.39 -6.76
N ILE A 75 41.24 -33.00 -8.02
CA ILE A 75 40.04 -32.30 -8.53
C ILE A 75 38.78 -33.16 -8.35
N ARG A 76 38.85 -34.45 -8.71
CA ARG A 76 37.74 -35.39 -8.53
C ARG A 76 37.33 -35.51 -7.06
N LYS A 77 38.31 -35.69 -6.16
CA LYS A 77 38.06 -35.74 -4.70
C LYS A 77 37.47 -34.43 -4.17
N LEU A 78 37.89 -33.27 -4.69
CA LEU A 78 37.36 -31.97 -4.28
C LEU A 78 35.85 -31.87 -4.58
N GLY A 79 35.45 -32.34 -5.77
CA GLY A 79 34.05 -32.42 -6.19
C GLY A 79 33.25 -33.43 -5.38
N GLU A 80 33.74 -34.66 -5.21
CA GLU A 80 33.08 -35.71 -4.43
C GLU A 80 32.87 -35.32 -2.96
N ARG A 81 33.84 -34.61 -2.38
CA ARG A 81 33.80 -34.13 -0.98
C ARG A 81 33.13 -32.77 -0.82
N LYS A 82 32.75 -32.09 -1.91
CA LYS A 82 32.11 -30.74 -1.91
C LYS A 82 32.93 -29.68 -1.18
N LEU A 83 34.25 -29.66 -1.39
CA LEU A 83 35.19 -28.79 -0.66
C LEU A 83 35.52 -27.46 -1.36
N HIS A 84 34.83 -27.11 -2.45
CA HIS A 84 35.09 -25.87 -3.20
C HIS A 84 34.97 -24.61 -2.33
N ASN A 85 33.89 -24.48 -1.55
CA ASN A 85 33.72 -23.32 -0.66
C ASN A 85 34.79 -23.27 0.42
N PHE A 86 35.20 -24.42 0.98
CA PHE A 86 36.25 -24.47 1.99
C PHE A 86 37.60 -24.00 1.41
N LEU A 87 37.99 -24.52 0.23
CA LEU A 87 39.21 -24.10 -0.45
C LEU A 87 39.15 -22.61 -0.84
N ALA A 88 38.01 -22.14 -1.33
CA ALA A 88 37.81 -20.73 -1.66
C ALA A 88 37.92 -19.83 -0.42
N THR A 89 37.35 -20.23 0.72
CA THR A 89 37.52 -19.52 2.01
C THR A 89 38.99 -19.49 2.41
N LEU A 90 39.71 -20.61 2.28
CA LEU A 90 41.13 -20.67 2.64
C LEU A 90 41.99 -19.73 1.77
N ILE A 91 41.77 -19.74 0.45
CA ILE A 91 42.44 -18.86 -0.51
C ILE A 91 42.14 -17.39 -0.20
N PHE A 92 40.90 -17.10 0.20
CA PHE A 92 40.45 -15.76 0.50
C PHE A 92 40.98 -15.24 1.85
N ALA A 93 41.05 -16.11 2.85
CA ALA A 93 41.44 -15.78 4.20
C ALA A 93 42.96 -15.73 4.41
N SER A 94 43.71 -16.67 3.80
CA SER A 94 45.12 -16.87 4.12
C SER A 94 46.05 -16.75 2.92
N ARG A 95 47.23 -16.19 3.16
CA ARG A 95 48.32 -16.08 2.17
C ARG A 95 49.33 -17.23 2.28
N SER A 96 49.20 -18.10 3.28
CA SER A 96 50.16 -19.18 3.53
C SER A 96 50.02 -20.32 2.52
N ILE A 97 51.13 -20.66 1.86
CA ILE A 97 51.21 -21.85 1.01
C ILE A 97 51.20 -23.14 1.87
N GLU A 98 51.73 -23.07 3.09
CA GLU A 98 51.75 -24.15 4.07
C GLU A 98 50.34 -24.53 4.53
N ALA A 99 49.45 -23.55 4.73
CA ALA A 99 48.04 -23.79 5.02
C ALA A 99 47.34 -24.54 3.87
N THR A 100 47.54 -24.11 2.63
CA THR A 100 46.97 -24.79 1.45
C THR A 100 47.55 -26.19 1.24
N ARG A 101 48.84 -26.39 1.55
CA ARG A 101 49.46 -27.73 1.58
C ARG A 101 48.87 -28.61 2.67
N ALA A 102 48.64 -28.07 3.87
CA ALA A 102 47.99 -28.78 4.97
C ALA A 102 46.55 -29.19 4.60
N PHE A 103 45.76 -28.30 4.00
CA PHE A 103 44.44 -28.64 3.44
C PHE A 103 44.57 -29.77 2.41
N THR A 104 45.50 -29.66 1.47
CA THR A 104 45.58 -30.64 0.38
C THR A 104 46.02 -32.02 0.88
N THR A 105 46.98 -32.08 1.80
CA THR A 105 47.54 -33.34 2.33
C THR A 105 46.64 -33.97 3.39
N LYS A 106 46.19 -33.20 4.39
CA LYS A 106 45.41 -33.70 5.52
C LYS A 106 43.91 -33.79 5.25
N LEU A 107 43.37 -33.09 4.25
CA LEU A 107 41.93 -33.03 4.03
C LEU A 107 41.52 -33.57 2.65
N LEU A 108 42.22 -33.18 1.59
CA LEU A 108 41.84 -33.57 0.23
C LEU A 108 42.39 -34.94 -0.17
N ALA A 109 43.67 -35.22 0.12
CA ALA A 109 44.37 -36.42 -0.32
C ALA A 109 44.09 -37.66 0.54
N GLU A 110 43.72 -37.48 1.82
CA GLU A 110 43.52 -38.55 2.80
C GLU A 110 42.51 -39.63 2.33
N ARG A 111 42.81 -40.92 2.55
CA ARG A 111 41.97 -42.05 2.10
C ARG A 111 40.68 -42.21 2.91
N ALA A 112 40.75 -42.02 4.22
CA ALA A 112 39.58 -41.99 5.09
C ALA A 112 39.05 -40.55 5.15
N TRP A 113 37.82 -40.32 4.69
CA TRP A 113 37.16 -39.02 4.77
C TRP A 113 36.08 -39.08 5.86
N PRO A 114 36.27 -38.44 7.01
CA PRO A 114 35.18 -38.24 7.96
C PRO A 114 34.26 -37.15 7.40
N PRO A 115 33.03 -37.46 6.97
CA PRO A 115 32.16 -36.50 6.29
C PRO A 115 31.78 -35.29 7.18
N GLU A 116 31.95 -35.40 8.49
CA GLU A 116 31.55 -34.41 9.49
C GLU A 116 32.62 -33.34 9.78
N ILE A 117 33.88 -33.55 9.38
CA ILE A 117 35.02 -32.72 9.82
C ILE A 117 35.14 -31.40 9.04
N CYS A 118 34.56 -31.25 7.84
CA CYS A 118 34.82 -30.08 7.00
C CYS A 118 33.61 -29.55 6.21
N SER A 119 32.41 -29.68 6.76
CA SER A 119 31.29 -28.87 6.31
C SER A 119 31.41 -27.46 6.87
N LEU A 120 31.33 -26.45 6.02
CA LEU A 120 31.15 -25.07 6.46
C LEU A 120 29.75 -24.88 7.08
N PRO A 121 29.59 -24.09 8.17
CA PRO A 121 30.64 -23.37 8.91
C PRO A 121 31.51 -24.32 9.75
N ALA A 122 32.82 -24.08 9.74
CA ALA A 122 33.79 -24.92 10.46
C ALA A 122 33.96 -24.48 11.93
N GLU A 123 34.21 -25.44 12.80
CA GLU A 123 34.53 -25.21 14.21
C GLU A 123 36.01 -24.89 14.41
N ARG A 124 36.31 -24.09 15.44
CA ARG A 124 37.68 -23.64 15.72
C ARG A 124 38.61 -24.82 15.99
N GLU A 125 38.15 -25.77 16.79
CA GLU A 125 38.90 -26.96 17.19
C GLU A 125 39.35 -27.75 15.95
N THR A 126 38.45 -27.91 14.98
CA THR A 126 38.71 -28.62 13.73
C THR A 126 39.71 -27.88 12.84
N LEU A 127 39.60 -26.55 12.74
CA LEU A 127 40.59 -25.74 12.01
C LEU A 127 41.98 -25.83 12.68
N THR A 128 42.05 -25.86 14.01
CA THR A 128 43.29 -26.03 14.76
C THR A 128 43.91 -27.42 14.57
N GLU A 129 43.11 -28.49 14.47
CA GLU A 129 43.63 -29.84 14.15
C GLU A 129 44.26 -29.90 12.75
N ILE A 130 43.65 -29.22 11.78
CA ILE A 130 44.12 -29.20 10.38
C ILE A 130 45.35 -28.29 10.24
N PHE A 131 45.27 -27.04 10.70
CA PHE A 131 46.25 -25.99 10.45
C PHE A 131 47.23 -25.73 11.61
N GLY A 132 46.99 -26.31 12.79
CA GLY A 132 47.71 -26.00 14.04
C GLY A 132 47.22 -24.73 14.72
N GLU A 133 47.83 -24.36 15.86
CA GLU A 133 47.53 -23.11 16.61
C GLU A 133 48.12 -21.83 15.94
N GLN A 134 48.23 -21.82 14.61
CA GLN A 134 48.72 -20.66 13.88
C GLN A 134 47.64 -19.59 13.72
N VAL A 135 47.94 -18.50 13.01
CA VAL A 135 46.99 -17.40 12.72
C VAL A 135 45.90 -17.81 11.71
N THR A 136 46.15 -18.89 10.94
CA THR A 136 45.26 -19.34 9.86
C THR A 136 43.83 -19.71 10.31
N PRO A 137 43.59 -20.48 11.40
CA PRO A 137 42.25 -20.69 11.93
C PRO A 137 41.48 -19.39 12.22
N ASP A 138 42.13 -18.38 12.79
CA ASP A 138 41.49 -17.09 13.10
C ASP A 138 41.13 -16.31 11.83
N GLU A 139 42.05 -16.25 10.86
CA GLU A 139 41.80 -15.65 9.54
C GLU A 139 40.62 -16.34 8.84
N PHE A 140 40.60 -17.68 8.86
CA PHE A 140 39.55 -18.48 8.24
C PHE A 140 38.20 -18.23 8.90
N LEU A 141 38.13 -18.29 10.24
CA LEU A 141 36.90 -18.04 10.99
C LEU A 141 36.34 -16.64 10.72
N THR A 142 37.22 -15.63 10.54
CA THR A 142 36.83 -14.25 10.24
C THR A 142 36.18 -14.12 8.87
N GLN A 143 36.61 -14.91 7.88
CA GLN A 143 36.10 -14.83 6.51
C GLN A 143 35.02 -15.87 6.19
N GLN A 144 34.88 -16.96 6.96
CA GLN A 144 34.01 -18.08 6.58
C GLN A 144 32.56 -17.66 6.32
N ALA A 145 32.04 -16.68 7.07
CA ALA A 145 30.63 -16.32 7.00
C ALA A 145 30.22 -15.86 5.60
N CYS A 146 31.11 -15.16 4.88
CA CYS A 146 30.83 -14.69 3.52
C CYS A 146 30.79 -15.83 2.49
N PHE A 147 31.36 -16.99 2.80
CA PHE A 147 31.27 -18.22 1.99
C PHE A 147 30.18 -19.19 2.49
N CYS A 148 29.47 -18.83 3.57
CA CYS A 148 28.39 -19.60 4.17
C CYS A 148 27.01 -18.92 4.10
N PRO A 149 26.58 -18.33 2.96
CA PRO A 149 25.24 -17.78 2.89
C PRO A 149 24.18 -18.88 2.99
N ILE A 150 23.14 -18.62 3.78
CA ILE A 150 22.04 -19.57 3.95
C ILE A 150 21.28 -19.79 2.63
N VAL A 151 20.62 -20.94 2.48
CA VAL A 151 19.69 -21.19 1.37
C VAL A 151 18.31 -21.42 1.98
N ILE A 152 17.35 -20.54 1.67
CA ILE A 152 15.97 -20.70 2.10
C ILE A 152 15.35 -21.84 1.28
N CYS A 153 14.82 -22.85 1.96
CA CYS A 153 14.25 -24.02 1.30
C CYS A 153 12.73 -24.02 1.47
N LYS A 154 11.99 -24.15 0.36
CA LYS A 154 10.53 -24.12 0.34
C LYS A 154 9.95 -25.10 1.37
N LYS A 155 9.01 -24.61 2.17
CA LYS A 155 8.34 -25.33 3.27
C LYS A 155 9.27 -25.96 4.33
N THR A 156 10.52 -25.51 4.43
CA THR A 156 11.51 -26.05 5.37
C THR A 156 11.96 -24.98 6.38
N GLU A 157 12.30 -25.40 7.60
CA GLU A 157 12.91 -24.53 8.63
C GLU A 157 14.44 -24.59 8.53
N VAL A 158 15.06 -23.45 8.26
CA VAL A 158 16.51 -23.25 8.30
C VAL A 158 16.89 -22.76 9.71
N ARG A 159 17.91 -23.37 10.31
CA ARG A 159 18.43 -22.96 11.62
C ARG A 159 19.88 -22.57 11.50
N ILE A 160 20.23 -21.39 12.00
CA ILE A 160 21.60 -20.93 12.10
C ILE A 160 21.91 -20.51 13.54
N GLN A 161 23.18 -20.62 13.93
CA GLN A 161 23.62 -20.21 15.26
C GLN A 161 23.71 -18.68 15.36
N SER A 162 24.44 -18.03 14.45
CA SER A 162 24.60 -16.58 14.40
C SER A 162 24.83 -16.12 12.95
N PRO A 163 24.41 -14.90 12.57
CA PRO A 163 24.76 -14.29 11.28
C PRO A 163 26.28 -14.17 11.05
N ASP A 164 27.07 -14.10 12.12
CA ASP A 164 28.55 -14.05 12.06
C ASP A 164 29.19 -15.38 11.62
N ARG A 165 28.43 -16.48 11.60
CA ARG A 165 28.90 -17.79 11.11
C ARG A 165 28.31 -18.13 9.74
N GLN A 166 27.07 -17.69 9.50
CA GLN A 166 26.34 -17.93 8.25
C GLN A 166 25.61 -16.67 7.85
N CYS A 167 26.04 -16.04 6.76
CA CYS A 167 25.49 -14.75 6.38
C CYS A 167 24.10 -14.88 5.76
N LEU A 168 23.33 -13.79 5.83
CA LEU A 168 22.01 -13.70 5.22
C LEU A 168 22.15 -13.19 3.77
N PRO A 169 21.64 -13.92 2.76
CA PRO A 169 21.81 -13.61 1.33
C PRO A 169 20.80 -12.55 0.87
N TYR A 170 20.62 -11.49 1.66
CA TYR A 170 19.67 -10.41 1.38
C TYR A 170 20.41 -9.29 0.66
N LEU A 171 20.05 -9.06 -0.60
CA LEU A 171 20.55 -7.95 -1.39
C LEU A 171 19.95 -6.62 -0.93
N GLU A 172 18.66 -6.64 -0.61
CA GLU A 172 17.89 -5.49 -0.18
C GLU A 172 16.91 -5.92 0.91
N GLN A 173 16.65 -5.03 1.86
CA GLN A 173 15.60 -5.17 2.88
C GLN A 173 14.86 -3.85 3.03
N LYS A 174 13.52 -3.90 2.97
CA LYS A 174 12.64 -2.73 3.16
C LYS A 174 11.58 -3.07 4.19
N PHE A 175 11.46 -2.30 5.27
CA PHE A 175 10.38 -2.49 6.23
C PHE A 175 9.04 -2.15 5.58
N ARG A 176 8.02 -2.99 5.82
CA ARG A 176 6.67 -2.84 5.28
C ARG A 176 5.64 -2.49 6.34
N GLY A 177 5.89 -2.86 7.59
CA GLY A 177 5.06 -2.47 8.72
C GLY A 177 5.27 -3.36 9.94
N ASP A 178 4.84 -2.89 11.10
CA ASP A 178 4.73 -3.72 12.31
C ASP A 178 3.27 -3.86 12.74
N GLY A 179 3.02 -4.93 13.50
CA GLY A 179 1.80 -5.04 14.27
C GLY A 179 2.03 -5.87 15.52
N ALA A 180 0.94 -6.13 16.25
CA ALA A 180 0.98 -6.89 17.49
C ALA A 180 1.61 -8.28 17.34
N GLN A 181 1.70 -8.85 16.14
CA GLN A 181 2.21 -10.20 15.88
C GLN A 181 3.65 -10.24 15.36
N GLY A 182 4.26 -9.10 15.03
CA GLY A 182 5.61 -9.05 14.48
C GLY A 182 5.82 -7.92 13.47
N ALA A 183 7.06 -7.78 13.02
CA ALA A 183 7.46 -6.85 11.97
C ALA A 183 7.49 -7.58 10.61
N VAL A 184 7.14 -6.89 9.53
CA VAL A 184 7.16 -7.42 8.18
C VAL A 184 8.12 -6.60 7.32
N TYR A 185 8.96 -7.30 6.58
CA TYR A 185 9.95 -6.74 5.66
C TYR A 185 9.72 -7.32 4.27
N GLN A 186 9.95 -6.52 3.23
CA GLN A 186 10.29 -7.04 1.91
C GLN A 186 11.79 -7.32 1.89
N VAL A 187 12.17 -8.51 1.44
CA VAL A 187 13.55 -8.93 1.28
C VAL A 187 13.78 -9.40 -0.15
N LYS A 188 14.93 -9.04 -0.71
CA LYS A 188 15.38 -9.51 -2.02
C LYS A 188 16.48 -10.54 -1.82
N ILE A 189 16.14 -11.80 -2.05
CA ILE A 189 17.04 -12.94 -1.87
C ILE A 189 17.90 -13.09 -3.12
N ALA A 190 19.22 -13.23 -2.95
CA ALA A 190 20.15 -13.43 -4.04
C ALA A 190 19.89 -14.69 -4.88
N LYS A 191 20.43 -14.73 -6.10
CA LYS A 191 20.37 -15.93 -6.96
C LYS A 191 21.03 -17.11 -6.26
N GLY A 192 20.50 -18.32 -6.42
CA GLY A 192 21.01 -19.53 -5.78
C GLY A 192 20.66 -19.68 -4.29
N HIS A 193 19.95 -18.73 -3.69
CA HIS A 193 19.66 -18.71 -2.24
C HIS A 193 18.20 -18.98 -1.86
N PHE A 194 17.37 -19.37 -2.83
CA PHE A 194 16.05 -19.93 -2.62
C PHE A 194 15.90 -21.24 -3.40
N PHE A 195 15.52 -22.32 -2.73
CA PHE A 195 15.34 -23.65 -3.32
C PHE A 195 13.88 -24.09 -3.27
N ASP A 196 13.31 -24.41 -4.44
CA ASP A 196 11.98 -24.98 -4.57
C ASP A 196 12.08 -26.43 -5.10
N PRO A 197 11.82 -27.45 -4.28
CA PRO A 197 11.85 -28.86 -4.71
C PRO A 197 10.89 -29.16 -5.87
N ALA A 198 9.75 -28.45 -5.97
CA ALA A 198 8.75 -28.69 -7.00
C ALA A 198 9.20 -28.19 -8.39
N LEU A 199 10.06 -27.16 -8.41
CA LEU A 199 10.66 -26.61 -9.63
C LEU A 199 12.03 -27.24 -9.95
N GLY A 200 12.49 -28.19 -9.12
CA GLY A 200 13.70 -28.97 -9.35
C GLY A 200 15.01 -28.18 -9.28
N GLY A 201 15.01 -26.97 -8.68
CA GLY A 201 16.16 -26.07 -8.75
C GLY A 201 16.14 -24.90 -7.77
N ARG A 202 17.26 -24.17 -7.77
CA ARG A 202 17.40 -22.90 -7.06
C ARG A 202 16.94 -21.75 -7.95
N ASN A 203 16.61 -20.61 -7.35
CA ASN A 203 16.28 -19.41 -8.10
C ASN A 203 17.45 -18.94 -8.98
N GLU A 204 17.22 -18.81 -10.28
CA GLU A 204 18.22 -18.32 -11.24
C GLU A 204 18.45 -16.80 -11.13
N GLN A 205 17.43 -16.07 -10.69
CA GLN A 205 17.43 -14.62 -10.52
C GLN A 205 17.11 -14.24 -9.08
N PRO A 206 17.53 -13.05 -8.61
CA PRO A 206 17.11 -12.55 -7.31
C PRO A 206 15.58 -12.58 -7.15
N THR A 207 15.12 -13.04 -6.00
CA THR A 207 13.68 -13.26 -5.74
C THR A 207 13.21 -12.39 -4.58
N GLU A 208 12.15 -11.63 -4.81
CA GLU A 208 11.52 -10.82 -3.77
C GLU A 208 10.52 -11.63 -2.94
N MET A 209 10.55 -11.43 -1.63
CA MET A 209 9.70 -12.13 -0.66
C MET A 209 9.29 -11.20 0.46
N ALA A 210 8.17 -11.52 1.12
CA ALA A 210 7.84 -10.95 2.42
C ALA A 210 8.47 -11.81 3.52
N ARG A 211 9.19 -11.19 4.46
CA ARG A 211 9.72 -11.79 5.69
C ARG A 211 8.98 -11.23 6.90
N LYS A 212 8.29 -12.07 7.66
CA LYS A 212 7.66 -11.68 8.94
C LYS A 212 8.51 -12.19 10.10
N ASP A 213 8.93 -11.26 10.96
CA ASP A 213 9.77 -11.52 12.13
C ASP A 213 8.91 -11.52 13.41
N TYR A 214 9.02 -12.59 14.19
CA TYR A 214 8.19 -12.83 15.37
C TYR A 214 8.90 -12.41 16.65
N GLN A 215 8.12 -11.89 17.60
CA GLN A 215 8.63 -11.58 18.93
C GLN A 215 8.95 -12.89 19.69
N PRO A 216 10.09 -12.97 20.41
CA PRO A 216 10.57 -14.19 21.06
C PRO A 216 9.56 -14.83 22.03
N THR A 217 8.63 -14.06 22.60
CA THR A 217 7.65 -14.52 23.59
C THR A 217 6.42 -15.20 22.98
N LYS A 218 6.30 -15.27 21.65
CA LYS A 218 5.14 -15.84 20.93
C LYS A 218 5.47 -17.14 20.20
N HIS A 219 5.93 -18.14 20.95
CA HIS A 219 6.21 -19.48 20.40
C HIS A 219 4.98 -20.22 19.83
N MET A 220 3.76 -19.72 20.03
CA MET A 220 2.51 -20.40 19.66
C MET A 220 2.25 -20.48 18.14
N GLU A 221 2.69 -19.48 17.36
CA GLU A 221 2.41 -19.45 15.92
C GLU A 221 3.30 -20.45 15.17
N LYS A 222 4.52 -20.71 15.69
CA LYS A 222 5.52 -21.62 15.10
C LYS A 222 4.98 -23.03 14.86
N ASP A 223 4.29 -23.60 15.84
CA ASP A 223 3.77 -24.98 15.73
C ASP A 223 2.56 -25.07 14.80
N THR A 224 1.68 -24.06 14.84
CA THR A 224 0.54 -23.96 13.92
C THR A 224 1.00 -23.87 12.46
N LEU A 225 1.98 -23.03 12.19
CA LEU A 225 2.52 -22.85 10.86
C LEU A 225 3.27 -24.08 10.36
N LYS A 226 4.02 -24.78 11.23
CA LYS A 226 4.68 -26.06 10.88
C LYS A 226 3.67 -27.11 10.41
N GLN A 227 2.51 -27.16 11.02
CA GLN A 227 1.45 -28.10 10.63
C GLN A 227 0.74 -27.65 9.35
N ILE A 228 0.50 -26.35 9.17
CA ILE A 228 0.01 -25.80 7.89
C ILE A 228 1.02 -26.10 6.76
N LEU A 229 2.31 -25.96 7.05
CA LEU A 229 3.43 -26.27 6.14
C LEU A 229 3.50 -27.75 5.77
N ALA A 230 3.23 -28.64 6.72
CA ALA A 230 3.21 -30.09 6.54
C ALA A 230 1.95 -30.60 5.84
N CYS A 231 0.98 -29.73 5.54
CA CYS A 231 -0.22 -30.11 4.81
C CYS A 231 0.14 -30.55 3.38
N ASP A 232 -0.38 -31.70 2.99
CA ASP A 232 -0.17 -32.36 1.69
C ASP A 232 -0.80 -31.57 0.53
N ARG A 233 -1.89 -30.86 0.81
CA ARG A 233 -2.64 -30.04 -0.14
C ARG A 233 -2.38 -28.56 0.09
N THR A 234 -2.38 -27.78 -1.00
CA THR A 234 -2.31 -26.32 -0.97
C THR A 234 -3.64 -25.72 -1.46
N CYS A 235 -3.91 -24.47 -1.06
CA CYS A 235 -5.06 -23.72 -1.53
C CYS A 235 -4.59 -22.37 -2.09
N PRO A 236 -4.97 -21.97 -3.32
CA PRO A 236 -4.58 -20.69 -3.91
C PRO A 236 -5.02 -19.46 -3.12
N ASN A 237 -6.00 -19.60 -2.21
CA ASN A 237 -6.55 -18.50 -1.41
C ASN A 237 -6.04 -18.49 0.04
N ILE A 238 -5.01 -19.27 0.34
CA ILE A 238 -4.23 -19.19 1.57
C ILE A 238 -2.82 -18.77 1.17
N VAL A 239 -2.22 -17.84 1.92
CA VAL A 239 -0.85 -17.41 1.64
C VAL A 239 0.11 -18.60 1.76
N ASP A 240 0.93 -18.80 0.74
CA ASP A 240 1.94 -19.86 0.74
C ASP A 240 3.12 -19.48 1.64
N ILE A 241 3.84 -20.47 2.13
CA ILE A 241 5.02 -20.26 2.98
C ILE A 241 6.25 -20.81 2.26
N TYR A 242 7.17 -19.92 1.95
CA TYR A 242 8.44 -20.22 1.30
C TYR A 242 9.49 -20.79 2.26
N GLY A 243 9.29 -20.70 3.57
CA GLY A 243 10.17 -21.33 4.57
C GLY A 243 10.27 -20.48 5.82
N SER A 244 11.05 -20.94 6.78
CA SER A 244 11.31 -20.21 8.02
C SER A 244 12.80 -20.20 8.37
N LEU A 245 13.21 -19.20 9.13
CA LEU A 245 14.57 -19.04 9.63
C LEU A 245 14.55 -18.90 11.15
N VAL A 246 15.43 -19.62 11.83
CA VAL A 246 15.70 -19.49 13.26
C VAL A 246 17.13 -19.04 13.45
N ILE A 247 17.35 -17.94 14.17
CA ILE A 247 18.68 -17.47 14.55
C ILE A 247 18.87 -17.69 16.05
N GLY A 248 19.76 -18.63 16.40
CA GLY A 248 19.96 -19.07 17.78
C GLY A 248 20.44 -17.96 18.72
N SER A 249 21.39 -17.14 18.28
CA SER A 249 22.00 -16.07 19.09
C SER A 249 21.02 -15.00 19.53
N THR A 250 20.00 -14.71 18.71
CA THR A 250 18.97 -13.70 18.98
C THR A 250 17.63 -14.32 19.38
N ASN A 251 17.50 -15.64 19.32
CA ASN A 251 16.25 -16.38 19.41
C ASN A 251 15.16 -15.82 18.48
N SER A 252 15.56 -15.30 17.31
CA SER A 252 14.64 -14.74 16.33
C SER A 252 14.03 -15.85 15.47
N TYR A 253 12.75 -15.67 15.14
CA TYR A 253 12.02 -16.57 14.24
C TYR A 253 11.42 -15.73 13.12
N SER A 254 11.70 -16.10 11.88
CA SER A 254 11.24 -15.41 10.69
C SER A 254 10.56 -16.38 9.73
N ILE A 255 9.57 -15.89 8.99
CA ILE A 255 8.88 -16.65 7.94
C ILE A 255 8.92 -15.89 6.64
N PHE A 256 9.21 -16.61 5.57
CA PHE A 256 9.23 -16.10 4.21
C PHE A 256 7.96 -16.52 3.48
N MET A 257 7.35 -15.57 2.77
CA MET A 257 6.09 -15.72 2.04
C MET A 257 6.19 -14.99 0.69
N PRO A 258 5.32 -15.30 -0.27
CA PRO A 258 5.14 -14.48 -1.46
C PRO A 258 4.90 -13.00 -1.08
N LEU A 259 5.54 -12.08 -1.79
CA LEU A 259 5.30 -10.65 -1.61
C LEU A 259 3.93 -10.28 -2.20
N ALA A 260 3.05 -9.73 -1.37
CA ALA A 260 1.77 -9.19 -1.81
C ALA A 260 1.91 -7.73 -2.23
N GLU A 261 0.94 -7.25 -3.02
CA GLU A 261 0.87 -5.84 -3.43
C GLU A 261 0.46 -4.96 -2.27
N CYS A 262 -0.64 -5.34 -1.59
CA CYS A 262 -1.12 -4.71 -0.37
C CYS A 262 -2.12 -5.62 0.38
N ASP A 263 -2.60 -5.17 1.55
CA ASP A 263 -3.75 -5.79 2.22
C ASP A 263 -5.08 -5.25 1.68
N LEU A 264 -6.17 -6.02 1.84
CA LEU A 264 -7.49 -5.65 1.32
C LEU A 264 -8.01 -4.33 1.91
N SER A 265 -7.57 -3.96 3.12
CA SER A 265 -7.96 -2.69 3.73
C SER A 265 -7.25 -1.50 3.07
N ALA A 266 -5.98 -1.62 2.71
CA ALA A 266 -5.23 -0.65 1.94
C ALA A 266 -5.76 -0.57 0.49
N TYR A 267 -6.05 -1.73 -0.13
CA TYR A 267 -6.66 -1.83 -1.45
C TYR A 267 -7.93 -0.97 -1.56
N MET A 268 -8.87 -1.13 -0.62
CA MET A 268 -10.15 -0.42 -0.65
C MET A 268 -10.09 1.05 -0.18
N ARG A 269 -9.06 1.46 0.56
CA ARG A 269 -9.02 2.79 1.22
C ARG A 269 -7.95 3.73 0.72
N GLU A 270 -6.85 3.21 0.19
CA GLU A 270 -5.66 3.99 -0.14
C GLU A 270 -5.39 3.92 -1.63
N ASP A 271 -5.28 2.71 -2.19
CA ASP A 271 -4.83 2.47 -3.55
C ASP A 271 -5.94 2.59 -4.59
N HIS A 272 -7.13 2.04 -4.30
CA HIS A 272 -8.28 2.02 -5.21
C HIS A 272 -9.47 2.69 -4.53
N ARG A 273 -9.35 3.98 -4.24
CA ARG A 273 -10.35 4.74 -3.46
C ARG A 273 -11.73 4.80 -4.12
N ALA A 274 -11.75 4.87 -5.45
CA ALA A 274 -12.98 4.87 -6.23
C ALA A 274 -13.68 3.50 -6.13
N ARG A 275 -15.01 3.50 -6.25
CA ARG A 275 -15.75 2.24 -6.39
C ARG A 275 -15.37 1.57 -7.74
N PRO A 276 -15.48 0.24 -7.85
CA PRO A 276 -15.41 -0.46 -9.13
C PRO A 276 -16.60 -0.11 -10.02
N ASN A 277 -16.36 0.09 -11.32
CA ASN A 277 -17.30 0.76 -12.22
C ASN A 277 -17.81 -0.17 -13.30
N THR A 278 -16.95 -1.06 -13.78
CA THR A 278 -17.37 -2.03 -14.76
C THR A 278 -17.99 -3.25 -14.07
N THR A 279 -18.97 -3.86 -14.74
CA THR A 279 -19.49 -5.17 -14.31
C THR A 279 -18.35 -6.19 -14.23
N MET A 280 -17.33 -6.09 -15.11
CA MET A 280 -16.17 -6.98 -15.10
C MET A 280 -15.34 -6.83 -13.82
N GLU A 281 -14.98 -5.60 -13.41
CA GLU A 281 -14.24 -5.35 -12.17
C GLU A 281 -15.02 -5.85 -10.94
N LYS A 282 -16.33 -5.55 -10.88
CA LYS A 282 -17.19 -6.08 -9.81
C LYS A 282 -17.21 -7.61 -9.82
N THR A 283 -17.29 -8.22 -11.00
CA THR A 283 -17.25 -9.67 -11.19
C THR A 283 -15.93 -10.26 -10.69
N GLN A 284 -14.80 -9.62 -11.01
CA GLN A 284 -13.47 -10.03 -10.55
C GLN A 284 -13.36 -9.96 -9.02
N ILE A 285 -13.79 -8.84 -8.41
CA ILE A 285 -13.77 -8.69 -6.95
C ILE A 285 -14.67 -9.72 -6.26
N ILE A 286 -15.86 -10.00 -6.80
CA ILE A 286 -16.75 -11.07 -6.29
C ILE A 286 -16.07 -12.44 -6.44
N ASN A 287 -15.31 -12.68 -7.51
CA ASN A 287 -14.53 -13.91 -7.67
C ASN A 287 -13.38 -14.01 -6.65
N SER A 288 -12.66 -12.92 -6.39
CA SER A 288 -11.62 -12.88 -5.36
C SER A 288 -12.23 -13.13 -3.96
N ALA A 289 -13.39 -12.54 -3.68
CA ALA A 289 -14.16 -12.76 -2.45
C ALA A 289 -14.65 -14.21 -2.31
N ARG A 290 -15.12 -14.84 -3.40
CA ARG A 290 -15.41 -16.28 -3.46
C ARG A 290 -14.17 -17.10 -3.10
N GLY A 291 -13.00 -16.71 -3.59
CA GLY A 291 -11.72 -17.30 -3.24
C GLY A 291 -11.48 -17.36 -1.73
N LEU A 292 -11.84 -16.32 -0.98
CA LEU A 292 -11.72 -16.32 0.49
C LEU A 292 -12.61 -17.38 1.15
N ALA A 293 -13.85 -17.54 0.70
CA ALA A 293 -14.74 -18.58 1.22
C ALA A 293 -14.19 -19.99 0.92
N ARG A 294 -13.62 -20.20 -0.27
CA ARG A 294 -12.90 -21.42 -0.64
C ARG A 294 -11.67 -21.67 0.24
N GLY A 295 -10.89 -20.63 0.52
CA GLY A 295 -9.75 -20.71 1.44
C GLY A 295 -10.19 -21.11 2.85
N LEU A 296 -11.31 -20.56 3.31
CA LEU A 296 -11.85 -20.87 4.63
C LEU A 296 -12.41 -22.30 4.71
N GLU A 297 -13.08 -22.78 3.66
CA GLU A 297 -13.52 -24.17 3.54
C GLU A 297 -12.33 -25.14 3.62
N PHE A 298 -11.23 -24.80 2.94
CA PHE A 298 -9.99 -25.56 3.00
C PHE A 298 -9.44 -25.64 4.43
N LEU A 299 -9.39 -24.53 5.17
CA LEU A 299 -8.95 -24.52 6.57
C LEU A 299 -9.86 -25.35 7.48
N HIS A 300 -11.18 -25.29 7.28
CA HIS A 300 -12.15 -25.96 8.14
C HIS A 300 -12.30 -27.47 7.88
N SER A 301 -12.04 -27.91 6.65
CA SER A 301 -12.38 -29.29 6.23
C SER A 301 -11.44 -29.93 5.22
N GLY A 302 -10.59 -29.14 4.55
CA GLY A 302 -9.73 -29.58 3.45
C GLY A 302 -8.33 -30.02 3.84
N MET A 303 -7.82 -29.60 5.01
CA MET A 303 -6.46 -29.91 5.46
C MET A 303 -6.33 -31.37 5.92
N ARG A 304 -5.22 -32.01 5.53
CA ARG A 304 -4.84 -33.35 5.96
C ARG A 304 -3.37 -33.36 6.39
N THR A 305 -3.04 -34.21 7.37
CA THR A 305 -1.63 -34.50 7.68
C THR A 305 -1.06 -35.46 6.63
N ALA A 306 0.27 -35.64 6.61
CA ALA A 306 0.92 -36.59 5.72
C ALA A 306 0.43 -38.05 5.92
N GLU A 307 -0.03 -38.37 7.14
CA GLU A 307 -0.59 -39.67 7.51
C GLU A 307 -2.09 -39.80 7.13
N GLY A 308 -2.70 -38.75 6.59
CA GLY A 308 -4.09 -38.73 6.13
C GLY A 308 -5.13 -38.31 7.18
N ASP A 309 -4.70 -37.94 8.40
CA ASP A 309 -5.63 -37.48 9.45
C ASP A 309 -6.23 -36.12 9.09
N MET A 310 -7.52 -35.91 9.46
CA MET A 310 -8.18 -34.63 9.25
C MET A 310 -7.68 -33.59 10.25
N MET A 311 -7.19 -32.48 9.72
CA MET A 311 -6.83 -31.31 10.51
C MET A 311 -7.83 -30.19 10.27
N VAL A 312 -8.23 -29.51 11.34
CA VAL A 312 -9.15 -28.37 11.30
C VAL A 312 -8.41 -27.15 11.83
N CYS A 313 -8.38 -26.08 11.04
CA CYS A 313 -7.77 -24.80 11.40
C CYS A 313 -8.85 -23.73 11.54
N TYR A 314 -8.96 -23.12 12.72
CA TYR A 314 -9.78 -21.92 12.93
C TYR A 314 -8.87 -20.70 12.91
N HIS A 315 -9.16 -19.73 12.03
CA HIS A 315 -8.28 -18.58 11.82
C HIS A 315 -8.34 -17.57 12.97
N MET A 316 -9.55 -17.27 13.45
CA MET A 316 -9.89 -16.48 14.65
C MET A 316 -9.63 -14.96 14.58
N ASP A 317 -8.90 -14.48 13.58
CA ASP A 317 -8.63 -13.04 13.36
C ASP A 317 -8.81 -12.63 11.89
N ILE A 318 -9.87 -13.11 11.22
CA ILE A 318 -10.17 -12.71 9.84
C ILE A 318 -10.64 -11.25 9.82
N LYS A 319 -9.92 -10.40 9.08
CA LYS A 319 -10.21 -8.98 8.87
C LYS A 319 -9.53 -8.50 7.59
N PRO A 320 -9.90 -7.34 7.02
CA PRO A 320 -9.32 -6.87 5.76
C PRO A 320 -7.78 -6.72 5.79
N LYS A 321 -7.20 -6.37 6.94
CA LYS A 321 -5.73 -6.28 7.11
C LYS A 321 -5.00 -7.63 7.02
N ASN A 322 -5.72 -8.74 7.21
CA ASN A 322 -5.17 -10.10 7.19
C ASN A 322 -5.56 -10.83 5.89
N ILE A 323 -6.04 -10.09 4.88
CA ILE A 323 -6.32 -10.60 3.54
C ILE A 323 -5.37 -9.87 2.60
N LEU A 324 -4.49 -10.62 1.93
CA LEU A 324 -3.50 -10.07 1.02
C LEU A 324 -3.97 -10.13 -0.42
N VAL A 325 -3.66 -9.09 -1.19
CA VAL A 325 -4.01 -8.94 -2.60
C VAL A 325 -2.80 -9.25 -3.48
N PHE A 326 -2.98 -10.15 -4.44
CA PHE A 326 -1.98 -10.54 -5.43
C PHE A 326 -2.52 -10.30 -6.84
N PHE A 327 -1.63 -9.94 -7.76
CA PHE A 327 -1.93 -9.91 -9.19
C PHE A 327 -1.19 -11.07 -9.87
N GLU A 328 -1.93 -12.10 -10.26
CA GLU A 328 -1.38 -13.30 -10.88
C GLU A 328 -1.64 -13.27 -12.39
N ASN A 329 -0.63 -13.62 -13.19
CA ASN A 329 -0.79 -13.74 -14.64
C ASN A 329 -1.34 -15.14 -14.97
N VAL A 330 -2.58 -15.20 -15.46
CA VAL A 330 -3.24 -16.42 -15.90
C VAL A 330 -3.47 -16.32 -17.41
N GLY A 331 -2.55 -16.91 -18.19
CA GLY A 331 -2.50 -16.72 -19.64
C GLY A 331 -2.18 -15.26 -19.99
N ASP A 332 -2.97 -14.67 -20.90
CA ASP A 332 -2.81 -13.27 -21.33
C ASP A 332 -3.51 -12.25 -20.41
N ARG A 333 -4.05 -12.68 -19.26
CA ARG A 333 -4.83 -11.83 -18.35
C ARG A 333 -4.21 -11.79 -16.97
N GLN A 334 -4.23 -10.60 -16.37
CA GLN A 334 -3.89 -10.42 -14.97
C GLN A 334 -5.15 -10.59 -14.12
N GLU A 335 -5.13 -11.55 -13.19
CA GLU A 335 -6.22 -11.81 -12.25
C GLU A 335 -5.87 -11.32 -10.85
N THR A 336 -6.83 -10.69 -10.17
CA THR A 336 -6.69 -10.33 -8.77
C THR A 336 -7.07 -11.52 -7.87
N VAL A 337 -6.11 -12.04 -7.12
CA VAL A 337 -6.29 -13.18 -6.21
C VAL A 337 -6.15 -12.70 -4.78
N TRP A 338 -7.13 -13.00 -3.94
CA TRP A 338 -7.08 -12.69 -2.51
C TRP A 338 -6.73 -13.93 -1.71
N LYS A 339 -5.81 -13.76 -0.75
CA LYS A 339 -5.32 -14.86 0.10
C LYS A 339 -5.43 -14.51 1.58
N ILE A 340 -5.89 -15.45 2.39
CA ILE A 340 -5.94 -15.34 3.85
C ILE A 340 -4.52 -15.49 4.39
N SER A 341 -4.13 -14.60 5.30
CA SER A 341 -2.82 -14.53 5.93
C SER A 341 -2.96 -14.34 7.44
N ASP A 342 -1.83 -14.42 8.15
CA ASP A 342 -1.69 -14.07 9.58
C ASP A 342 -2.39 -15.04 10.56
N PHE A 343 -1.77 -16.21 10.75
CA PHE A 343 -2.28 -17.32 11.55
C PHE A 343 -1.89 -17.28 13.04
N GLY A 344 -1.40 -16.15 13.56
CA GLY A 344 -0.91 -16.05 14.94
C GLY A 344 -1.95 -16.21 16.04
N MET A 345 -3.22 -16.11 15.69
CA MET A 345 -4.34 -16.39 16.59
C MET A 345 -5.04 -17.71 16.29
N SER A 346 -4.54 -18.48 15.32
CA SER A 346 -5.24 -19.66 14.81
C SER A 346 -5.13 -20.85 15.76
N SER A 347 -6.18 -21.67 15.76
CA SER A 347 -6.28 -22.89 16.57
C SER A 347 -6.35 -24.10 15.65
N LEU A 348 -5.43 -25.05 15.83
CA LEU A 348 -5.42 -26.32 15.12
C LEU A 348 -5.96 -27.45 15.98
N LYS A 349 -6.77 -28.31 15.36
CA LYS A 349 -7.33 -29.50 15.99
C LYS A 349 -7.23 -30.71 15.07
N LEU A 350 -6.90 -31.86 15.67
CA LEU A 350 -6.83 -33.13 14.95
C LEU A 350 -8.14 -33.91 15.15
N ARG A 351 -8.61 -34.55 14.08
CA ARG A 351 -9.69 -35.53 14.10
C ARG A 351 -9.19 -36.82 13.47
N SER A 352 -8.77 -37.78 14.31
CA SER A 352 -8.37 -39.12 13.85
C SER A 352 -9.59 -39.98 13.51
N HIS A 353 -9.40 -40.92 12.60
CA HIS A 353 -10.43 -41.86 12.15
C HIS A 353 -11.10 -42.57 13.34
N GLY A 354 -12.41 -42.39 13.51
CA GLY A 354 -13.22 -43.10 14.52
C GLY A 354 -13.37 -42.43 15.90
N GLN A 355 -12.87 -41.20 16.11
CA GLN A 355 -13.16 -40.42 17.33
C GLN A 355 -14.00 -39.16 17.01
N GLU A 356 -15.17 -39.00 17.66
CA GLU A 356 -16.00 -37.78 17.55
C GLU A 356 -15.43 -36.57 18.29
N LYS A 357 -14.50 -36.78 19.22
CA LYS A 357 -13.93 -35.71 20.05
C LYS A 357 -12.65 -35.16 19.43
N GLU A 358 -12.71 -33.89 19.05
CA GLU A 358 -11.53 -33.08 18.73
C GLU A 358 -10.54 -33.13 19.89
N LYS A 359 -9.31 -33.60 19.64
CA LYS A 359 -8.21 -33.45 20.59
C LYS A 359 -7.55 -32.11 20.33
N ASP A 360 -7.60 -31.25 21.34
CA ASP A 360 -6.89 -29.98 21.34
C ASP A 360 -5.38 -30.30 21.40
N PHE A 361 -4.59 -29.83 20.43
CA PHE A 361 -3.12 -29.83 20.58
C PHE A 361 -2.73 -29.05 21.86
N GLY A 362 -3.62 -28.18 22.35
CA GLY A 362 -3.43 -27.32 23.52
C GLY A 362 -3.57 -27.94 24.90
N GLY A 363 -3.63 -29.27 25.04
CA GLY A 363 -3.61 -29.95 26.34
C GLY A 363 -2.40 -29.64 27.23
N TRP A 364 -1.36 -28.98 26.70
CA TRP A 364 -0.19 -28.49 27.45
C TRP A 364 -0.18 -26.97 27.73
N PHE A 365 -1.12 -26.18 27.19
CA PHE A 365 -1.22 -24.77 27.52
C PHE A 365 -2.03 -24.60 28.81
N ALA A 366 -1.41 -25.03 29.91
CA ALA A 366 -1.89 -24.72 31.24
C ALA A 366 -2.16 -23.22 31.33
N ARG A 367 -3.33 -22.89 31.88
CA ARG A 367 -3.66 -21.56 32.41
C ARG A 367 -2.51 -21.12 33.33
N SER A 368 -1.54 -20.37 32.81
CA SER A 368 -0.64 -19.66 33.69
C SER A 368 -1.45 -18.53 34.31
N GLN A 369 -1.66 -18.67 35.61
CA GLN A 369 -2.25 -17.67 36.47
C GLN A 369 -1.59 -16.31 36.19
N GLN A 370 -2.40 -15.28 35.95
CA GLN A 370 -1.88 -13.92 35.96
C GLN A 370 -1.26 -13.65 37.35
N PRO A 371 -0.03 -13.13 37.43
CA PRO A 371 0.44 -12.48 38.65
C PRO A 371 -0.50 -11.34 38.97
N ARG A 372 -0.99 -11.28 40.22
CA ARG A 372 -2.01 -10.32 40.65
C ARG A 372 -1.54 -8.85 40.72
N ASP A 373 -0.26 -8.57 40.51
CA ASP A 373 0.32 -7.26 40.88
C ASP A 373 1.25 -6.66 39.80
N ALA A 374 0.73 -6.40 38.60
CA ALA A 374 1.42 -5.57 37.61
C ALA A 374 0.66 -4.25 37.40
N PRO A 375 1.29 -3.06 37.57
CA PRO A 375 0.61 -1.77 37.48
C PRO A 375 0.05 -1.51 36.08
N THR A 376 -1.18 -1.02 36.07
CA THR A 376 -1.94 -0.57 34.92
C THR A 376 -1.32 0.67 34.26
N SER A 377 -0.58 0.48 33.18
CA SER A 377 -0.39 1.50 32.14
C SER A 377 -0.02 0.86 30.80
N ALA A 378 -0.55 1.45 29.70
CA ALA A 378 -0.51 0.99 28.30
C ALA A 378 -1.50 -0.14 27.91
N ALA A 379 -2.76 0.30 27.75
CA ALA A 379 -3.85 -0.23 26.92
C ALA A 379 -3.56 -1.47 26.04
N TYR A 380 -3.46 -2.65 26.66
CA TYR A 380 -3.79 -3.90 26.01
C TYR A 380 -5.29 -3.90 25.72
N ASN A 381 -5.64 -3.85 24.43
CA ASN A 381 -7.00 -4.01 23.90
C ASN A 381 -7.78 -5.03 24.74
N ARG A 382 -8.87 -4.57 25.38
CA ARG A 382 -9.81 -5.46 26.05
C ARG A 382 -10.21 -6.53 25.03
N ARG A 383 -9.83 -7.77 25.30
CA ARG A 383 -10.06 -8.95 24.44
C ARG A 383 -11.58 -9.20 24.34
N GLY A 384 -12.21 -8.50 23.40
CA GLY A 384 -13.65 -8.41 23.11
C GLY A 384 -14.05 -7.27 22.15
N ASP A 385 -13.13 -6.35 21.81
CA ASP A 385 -13.43 -5.10 21.06
C ASP A 385 -13.05 -5.09 19.56
N GLY A 386 -12.81 -6.25 18.95
CA GLY A 386 -12.49 -6.32 17.51
C GLY A 386 -13.73 -6.17 16.63
N THR A 387 -13.73 -5.22 15.69
CA THR A 387 -14.86 -4.92 14.77
C THR A 387 -15.44 -6.15 14.06
N TYR A 388 -14.58 -7.09 13.65
CA TYR A 388 -14.95 -8.27 12.87
C TYR A 388 -15.25 -9.51 13.73
N LEU A 389 -15.17 -9.39 15.06
CA LEU A 389 -15.38 -10.51 15.96
C LEU A 389 -16.87 -10.77 16.20
N GLY A 390 -17.22 -12.05 16.36
CA GLY A 390 -18.59 -12.49 16.64
C GLY A 390 -19.03 -12.25 18.09
N PRO A 391 -20.35 -12.23 18.37
CA PRO A 391 -20.88 -12.02 19.72
C PRO A 391 -20.41 -13.03 20.78
N GLU A 392 -20.05 -14.24 20.36
CA GLU A 392 -19.53 -15.30 21.23
C GLU A 392 -18.24 -14.90 21.97
N THR A 393 -17.51 -13.89 21.48
CA THR A 393 -16.34 -13.33 22.17
C THR A 393 -16.67 -12.68 23.51
N LEU A 394 -17.92 -12.22 23.68
CA LEU A 394 -18.43 -11.65 24.94
C LEU A 394 -18.85 -12.73 25.95
N SER A 395 -18.98 -13.99 25.54
CA SER A 395 -19.42 -15.07 26.41
C SER A 395 -18.33 -15.50 27.42
N LYS A 396 -18.74 -15.85 28.64
CA LYS A 396 -17.83 -16.39 29.68
C LYS A 396 -17.28 -17.77 29.32
N HIS A 397 -18.00 -18.53 28.49
CA HIS A 397 -17.62 -19.86 27.98
C HIS A 397 -17.23 -19.76 26.50
N ARG A 398 -16.10 -19.12 26.23
CA ARG A 398 -15.56 -18.86 24.89
C ARG A 398 -15.39 -20.15 24.08
N THR A 399 -16.37 -20.47 23.25
CA THR A 399 -16.30 -21.57 22.28
C THR A 399 -16.30 -20.94 20.89
N MET A 400 -15.17 -20.36 20.53
CA MET A 400 -14.92 -19.86 19.18
C MET A 400 -14.46 -21.04 18.32
N ARG A 401 -15.09 -21.24 17.16
CA ARG A 401 -14.85 -22.38 16.25
C ARG A 401 -15.03 -21.93 14.80
N GLU A 402 -15.33 -22.86 13.88
CA GLU A 402 -15.50 -22.57 12.45
C GLU A 402 -16.52 -21.46 12.19
N LYS A 403 -17.60 -21.41 12.96
CA LYS A 403 -18.68 -20.43 12.81
C LYS A 403 -18.25 -19.02 13.18
N SER A 404 -17.21 -18.86 13.99
CA SER A 404 -16.63 -17.55 14.32
C SER A 404 -15.93 -16.95 13.10
N ASP A 405 -15.17 -17.76 12.37
CA ASP A 405 -14.54 -17.31 11.12
C ASP A 405 -15.59 -16.95 10.05
N ILE A 406 -16.68 -17.71 9.97
CA ILE A 406 -17.81 -17.42 9.06
C ILE A 406 -18.41 -16.05 9.35
N TRP A 407 -18.59 -15.70 10.63
CA TRP A 407 -19.04 -14.36 11.01
C TRP A 407 -18.05 -13.28 10.56
N SER A 408 -16.76 -13.47 10.86
CA SER A 408 -15.72 -12.50 10.50
C SER A 408 -15.61 -12.29 9.00
N LEU A 409 -15.66 -13.36 8.20
CA LEU A 409 -15.71 -13.27 6.74
C LEU A 409 -17.01 -12.60 6.28
N GLY A 410 -18.16 -12.87 6.91
CA GLY A 410 -19.42 -12.18 6.64
C GLY A 410 -19.34 -10.66 6.83
N CYS A 411 -18.69 -10.22 7.91
CA CYS A 411 -18.41 -8.80 8.16
C CYS A 411 -17.52 -8.21 7.06
N VAL A 412 -16.46 -8.92 6.66
CA VAL A 412 -15.59 -8.50 5.54
C VAL A 412 -16.38 -8.39 4.24
N LEU A 413 -17.17 -9.40 3.88
CA LEU A 413 -18.01 -9.38 2.68
C LEU A 413 -19.00 -8.21 2.71
N SER A 414 -19.60 -7.92 3.86
CA SER A 414 -20.46 -6.75 4.04
C SER A 414 -19.73 -5.42 3.78
N VAL A 415 -18.44 -5.32 4.10
CA VAL A 415 -17.61 -4.16 3.77
C VAL A 415 -17.24 -4.14 2.29
N VAL A 416 -16.91 -5.30 1.71
CA VAL A 416 -16.61 -5.43 0.27
C VAL A 416 -17.81 -5.01 -0.56
N PHE A 417 -19.03 -5.44 -0.24
CA PHE A 417 -20.23 -5.00 -0.98
C PHE A 417 -20.51 -3.49 -0.81
N THR A 418 -20.14 -2.91 0.34
CA THR A 418 -20.16 -1.44 0.48
C THR A 418 -19.15 -0.79 -0.47
N TYR A 419 -17.92 -1.31 -0.53
CA TYR A 419 -16.88 -0.83 -1.42
C TYR A 419 -17.28 -0.95 -2.90
N LEU A 420 -17.88 -2.08 -3.31
CA LEU A 420 -18.39 -2.31 -4.67
C LEU A 420 -19.41 -1.25 -5.12
N GLU A 421 -20.15 -0.67 -4.18
CA GLU A 421 -21.26 0.25 -4.44
C GLU A 421 -20.90 1.73 -4.24
N GLU A 422 -20.07 2.03 -3.23
CA GLU A 422 -19.80 3.38 -2.73
C GLU A 422 -18.31 3.73 -2.66
N GLY A 423 -17.40 2.78 -2.87
CA GLY A 423 -15.95 3.01 -2.78
C GLY A 423 -15.48 3.27 -1.34
N SER A 424 -14.30 3.90 -1.20
CA SER A 424 -13.63 4.15 0.09
C SER A 424 -14.48 5.00 1.05
N SER A 425 -15.12 6.06 0.54
CA SER A 425 -15.95 6.96 1.35
C SER A 425 -17.13 6.22 1.98
N GLY A 426 -17.79 5.33 1.23
CA GLY A 426 -18.85 4.49 1.77
C GLY A 426 -18.37 3.50 2.83
N VAL A 427 -17.17 2.95 2.69
CA VAL A 427 -16.58 2.07 3.72
C VAL A 427 -16.39 2.83 5.05
N VAL A 428 -15.90 4.06 4.97
CA VAL A 428 -15.69 4.94 6.14
C VAL A 428 -17.03 5.34 6.78
N GLU A 429 -17.99 5.81 5.98
CA GLU A 429 -19.33 6.18 6.46
C GLU A 429 -20.06 4.98 7.08
N TYR A 430 -19.94 3.81 6.47
CA TYR A 430 -20.56 2.59 6.99
C TYR A 430 -20.00 2.20 8.37
N ALA A 431 -18.69 2.33 8.57
CA ALA A 431 -18.07 2.14 9.88
C ALA A 431 -18.56 3.16 10.92
N MET A 432 -18.65 4.44 10.54
CA MET A 432 -19.17 5.49 11.43
C MET A 432 -20.61 5.20 11.85
N ARG A 433 -21.50 4.84 10.92
CA ARG A 433 -22.90 4.53 11.25
C ARG A 433 -23.06 3.36 12.20
N ARG A 434 -22.23 2.32 12.07
CA ARG A 434 -22.23 1.20 13.02
C ARG A 434 -21.79 1.66 14.41
N ALA A 435 -20.76 2.50 14.50
CA ALA A 435 -20.24 3.05 15.75
C ALA A 435 -21.20 4.05 16.44
N SER A 436 -21.94 4.84 15.67
CA SER A 436 -22.89 5.85 16.19
C SER A 436 -24.16 5.25 16.79
N HIS A 437 -24.39 3.94 16.66
CA HIS A 437 -25.57 3.31 17.24
C HIS A 437 -25.49 3.35 18.79
N ARG A 438 -26.57 3.78 19.46
CA ARG A 438 -26.62 3.97 20.93
C ARG A 438 -26.18 2.76 21.77
N SER A 439 -26.34 1.55 21.23
CA SER A 439 -25.99 0.27 21.89
C SER A 439 -24.66 -0.33 21.39
N ALA A 440 -23.89 0.43 20.63
CA ALA A 440 -22.55 0.06 20.17
C ALA A 440 -21.44 0.72 21.02
N ASP A 441 -21.81 1.53 22.03
CA ASP A 441 -20.89 2.20 22.97
C ASP A 441 -19.77 3.00 22.29
N GLY A 442 -20.03 3.54 21.09
CA GLY A 442 -19.06 4.29 20.29
C GLY A 442 -18.04 3.45 19.53
N TYR A 443 -18.16 2.11 19.56
CA TYR A 443 -17.28 1.19 18.84
C TYR A 443 -17.90 0.70 17.54
N ASP A 444 -17.11 0.63 16.46
CA ASP A 444 -17.53 0.01 15.20
C ASP A 444 -17.74 -1.50 15.40
N ARG A 445 -19.00 -1.94 15.43
CA ARG A 445 -19.41 -3.34 15.64
C ARG A 445 -20.58 -3.75 14.75
N PHE A 446 -20.54 -4.99 14.27
CA PHE A 446 -21.63 -5.60 13.47
C PHE A 446 -22.78 -6.17 14.32
N PHE A 447 -22.64 -6.18 15.64
CA PHE A 447 -23.69 -6.59 16.57
C PHE A 447 -23.79 -5.64 17.76
N VAL A 448 -24.92 -5.67 18.45
CA VAL A 448 -25.21 -4.89 19.66
C VAL A 448 -25.78 -5.77 20.75
N THR A 449 -25.53 -5.42 22.01
CA THR A 449 -26.08 -6.08 23.19
C THR A 449 -27.00 -5.11 23.93
N ASN A 450 -28.21 -5.53 24.31
CA ASN A 450 -29.10 -4.67 25.11
C ASN A 450 -28.59 -4.67 26.56
N PRO A 451 -28.31 -3.49 27.17
CA PRO A 451 -27.73 -3.38 28.52
C PRO A 451 -28.54 -4.07 29.62
N LEU A 452 -29.85 -4.24 29.44
CA LEU A 452 -30.71 -4.71 30.53
C LEU A 452 -30.83 -6.24 30.59
N PHE A 453 -31.05 -6.95 29.48
CA PHE A 453 -31.15 -8.45 29.43
C PHE A 453 -30.97 -9.02 28.00
N GLY A 454 -30.31 -8.32 27.07
CA GLY A 454 -30.38 -8.67 25.64
C GLY A 454 -29.45 -9.78 25.20
N ARG A 455 -30.02 -10.82 24.59
CA ARG A 455 -29.28 -11.66 23.63
C ARG A 455 -28.67 -10.76 22.54
N PRO A 456 -27.42 -11.02 22.09
CA PRO A 456 -26.81 -10.23 21.03
C PRO A 456 -27.68 -10.24 19.76
N LYS A 457 -27.77 -9.10 19.09
CA LYS A 457 -28.48 -8.94 17.81
C LYS A 457 -27.57 -8.25 16.81
N ILE A 458 -27.81 -8.47 15.52
CA ILE A 458 -27.14 -7.71 14.46
C ILE A 458 -27.36 -6.22 14.67
N ASN A 459 -26.35 -5.40 14.42
CA ASN A 459 -26.46 -3.96 14.53
C ASN A 459 -27.46 -3.46 13.47
N PRO A 460 -28.55 -2.75 13.84
CA PRO A 460 -29.55 -2.28 12.88
C PRO A 460 -28.97 -1.44 11.73
N ALA A 461 -27.86 -0.74 11.97
CA ALA A 461 -27.16 0.01 10.94
C ALA A 461 -26.68 -0.88 9.78
N VAL A 462 -26.43 -2.17 10.01
CA VAL A 462 -26.03 -3.13 8.98
C VAL A 462 -27.17 -3.37 7.99
N ALA A 463 -28.36 -3.75 8.49
CA ALA A 463 -29.52 -4.02 7.64
C ALA A 463 -29.97 -2.76 6.88
N LEU A 464 -30.03 -1.61 7.57
CA LEU A 464 -30.39 -0.34 6.94
C LEU A 464 -29.41 0.07 5.83
N TRP A 465 -28.12 -0.18 6.03
CA TRP A 465 -27.10 0.08 5.01
C TRP A 465 -27.24 -0.87 3.83
N HIS A 466 -27.42 -2.17 4.07
CA HIS A 466 -27.63 -3.15 3.00
C HIS A 466 -28.84 -2.82 2.14
N ASP A 467 -29.95 -2.39 2.74
CA ASP A 467 -31.13 -1.92 2.00
C ASP A 467 -30.83 -0.72 1.10
N GLN A 468 -29.95 0.19 1.52
CA GLN A 468 -29.50 1.32 0.71
C GLN A 468 -28.68 0.85 -0.49
N LEU A 469 -27.74 -0.08 -0.27
CA LEU A 469 -26.94 -0.66 -1.35
C LEU A 469 -27.82 -1.39 -2.38
N ILE A 470 -28.79 -2.17 -1.92
CA ILE A 470 -29.74 -2.89 -2.79
C ILE A 470 -30.55 -1.91 -3.65
N LYS A 471 -31.04 -0.82 -3.06
CA LYS A 471 -31.80 0.20 -3.79
C LYS A 471 -30.95 0.84 -4.88
N LYS A 472 -29.70 1.20 -4.58
CA LYS A 472 -28.77 1.79 -5.55
C LYS A 472 -28.42 0.82 -6.69
N ALA A 473 -28.10 -0.42 -6.37
CA ALA A 473 -27.86 -1.45 -7.38
C ALA A 473 -29.09 -1.68 -8.27
N ARG A 474 -30.29 -1.72 -7.69
CA ARG A 474 -31.55 -1.87 -8.45
C ARG A 474 -31.84 -0.69 -9.36
N GLN A 475 -31.48 0.53 -8.95
CA GLN A 475 -31.63 1.73 -9.79
C GLN A 475 -30.74 1.67 -11.04
N ARG A 476 -29.52 1.13 -10.93
CA ARG A 476 -28.63 0.94 -12.08
C ARG A 476 -29.05 -0.23 -12.97
N SER A 477 -29.39 -1.37 -12.36
CA SER A 477 -29.85 -2.55 -13.09
C SER A 477 -30.75 -3.42 -12.21
N PRO A 478 -31.98 -3.76 -12.65
CA PRO A 478 -32.85 -4.65 -11.90
C PRO A 478 -32.21 -6.02 -11.58
N LYS A 479 -31.45 -6.56 -12.55
CA LYS A 479 -30.73 -7.83 -12.41
C LYS A 479 -29.54 -7.70 -11.44
N GLU A 480 -28.80 -6.58 -11.49
CA GLU A 480 -27.74 -6.28 -10.52
C GLU A 480 -28.34 -6.16 -9.11
N GLY A 481 -29.40 -5.39 -8.96
CA GLY A 481 -30.12 -5.24 -7.69
C GLY A 481 -30.64 -6.57 -7.13
N GLU A 482 -31.09 -7.50 -7.98
CA GLU A 482 -31.48 -8.84 -7.55
C GLU A 482 -30.26 -9.68 -7.09
N ALA A 483 -29.12 -9.57 -7.77
CA ALA A 483 -27.88 -10.23 -7.38
C ALA A 483 -27.36 -9.71 -6.02
N VAL A 484 -27.29 -8.39 -5.86
CA VAL A 484 -26.87 -7.73 -4.61
C VAL A 484 -27.83 -8.06 -3.47
N LYS A 485 -29.15 -7.94 -3.69
CA LYS A 485 -30.17 -8.34 -2.70
C LYS A 485 -30.00 -9.79 -2.28
N SER A 486 -29.89 -10.70 -3.25
CA SER A 486 -29.71 -12.12 -2.99
C SER A 486 -28.49 -12.38 -2.09
N MET A 487 -27.37 -11.68 -2.28
CA MET A 487 -26.17 -11.86 -1.48
C MET A 487 -26.27 -11.20 -0.10
N LEU A 488 -26.71 -9.93 -0.03
CA LEU A 488 -26.79 -9.19 1.24
C LEU A 488 -27.85 -9.77 2.18
N ASP A 489 -29.02 -10.19 1.67
CA ASP A 489 -30.03 -10.90 2.46
C ASP A 489 -29.44 -12.21 3.03
N TYR A 490 -28.67 -12.93 2.22
CA TYR A 490 -28.01 -14.16 2.66
C TYR A 490 -26.97 -13.89 3.75
N LEU A 491 -26.18 -12.80 3.64
CA LEU A 491 -25.26 -12.41 4.71
C LEU A 491 -26.01 -12.15 6.02
N VAL A 492 -27.15 -11.46 5.99
CA VAL A 492 -27.92 -11.17 7.21
C VAL A 492 -28.57 -12.43 7.78
N HIS A 493 -29.19 -13.27 6.95
CA HIS A 493 -29.99 -14.39 7.40
C HIS A 493 -29.21 -15.66 7.71
N GLU A 494 -28.11 -15.91 6.99
CA GLU A 494 -27.38 -17.18 7.06
C GLU A 494 -25.94 -17.02 7.58
N VAL A 495 -25.36 -15.80 7.64
CA VAL A 495 -23.95 -15.61 8.04
C VAL A 495 -23.82 -14.79 9.31
N LEU A 496 -24.39 -13.59 9.35
CA LEU A 496 -24.36 -12.62 10.46
C LEU A 496 -25.43 -12.93 11.51
N GLN A 497 -25.61 -14.21 11.81
CA GLN A 497 -26.52 -14.69 12.86
C GLN A 497 -25.81 -14.66 14.23
N PRO A 498 -26.37 -13.99 15.25
CA PRO A 498 -25.73 -13.93 16.56
C PRO A 498 -25.51 -15.30 17.20
N GLU A 499 -26.41 -16.24 16.93
CA GLU A 499 -26.31 -17.63 17.37
C GLU A 499 -25.46 -18.44 16.38
N GLN A 500 -24.35 -19.01 16.85
CA GLN A 500 -23.37 -19.72 16.00
C GLN A 500 -23.98 -20.89 15.22
N SER A 501 -24.90 -21.65 15.83
CA SER A 501 -25.53 -22.84 15.22
C SER A 501 -26.40 -22.52 14.00
N LYS A 502 -26.85 -21.26 13.87
CA LYS A 502 -27.65 -20.79 12.74
C LYS A 502 -26.83 -20.29 11.56
N ARG A 503 -25.51 -20.15 11.72
CA ARG A 503 -24.65 -19.69 10.63
C ARG A 503 -24.41 -20.82 9.64
N CYS A 504 -24.31 -20.52 8.34
CA CYS A 504 -23.92 -21.45 7.30
C CYS A 504 -22.47 -21.93 7.50
N ASN A 505 -22.02 -22.91 6.71
CA ASN A 505 -20.60 -23.28 6.64
C ASN A 505 -19.90 -22.55 5.47
N ALA A 506 -18.58 -22.72 5.37
CA ALA A 506 -17.76 -22.04 4.35
C ALA A 506 -18.13 -22.47 2.92
N GLN A 507 -18.42 -23.75 2.71
CA GLN A 507 -18.84 -24.30 1.42
C GLN A 507 -20.14 -23.64 0.92
N GLN A 508 -21.17 -23.57 1.78
CA GLN A 508 -22.43 -22.91 1.46
C GLN A 508 -22.24 -21.42 1.12
N LEU A 509 -21.30 -20.75 1.78
CA LEU A 509 -20.95 -19.36 1.49
C LEU A 509 -20.21 -19.23 0.13
N GLU A 510 -19.31 -20.16 -0.18
CA GLU A 510 -18.62 -20.24 -1.48
C GLU A 510 -19.60 -20.48 -2.62
N ASP A 511 -20.54 -21.43 -2.47
CA ASP A 511 -21.62 -21.69 -3.42
C ASP A 511 -22.47 -20.45 -3.69
N LYS A 512 -22.80 -19.70 -2.62
CA LYS A 512 -23.58 -18.46 -2.74
C LYS A 512 -22.80 -17.37 -3.49
N LEU A 513 -21.52 -17.22 -3.22
CA LEU A 513 -20.64 -16.27 -3.91
C LEU A 513 -20.43 -16.71 -5.37
N LEU A 514 -20.31 -18.00 -5.66
CA LEU A 514 -20.24 -18.54 -7.01
C LEU A 514 -21.53 -18.25 -7.80
N HIS A 515 -22.70 -18.42 -7.18
CA HIS A 515 -23.96 -18.04 -7.80
C HIS A 515 -24.04 -16.54 -8.09
N THR A 516 -23.54 -15.71 -7.16
CA THR A 516 -23.50 -14.25 -7.31
C THR A 516 -22.53 -13.84 -8.42
N PHE A 517 -21.35 -14.44 -8.46
CA PHE A 517 -20.37 -14.31 -9.55
C PHE A 517 -20.98 -14.67 -10.91
N ARG A 518 -21.68 -15.82 -11.01
CA ARG A 518 -22.37 -16.23 -12.25
C ARG A 518 -23.49 -15.26 -12.65
N LYS A 519 -24.21 -14.68 -11.69
CA LYS A 519 -25.19 -13.61 -11.98
C LYS A 519 -24.51 -12.38 -12.56
N TYR A 520 -23.41 -11.93 -11.99
CA TYR A 520 -22.62 -10.80 -12.48
C TYR A 520 -21.95 -11.08 -13.85
N GLY A 521 -21.40 -12.28 -14.06
CA GLY A 521 -20.82 -12.66 -15.36
C GLY A 521 -21.85 -12.64 -16.50
N ARG A 522 -23.12 -12.98 -16.23
CA ARG A 522 -24.20 -12.86 -17.23
C ARG A 522 -24.54 -11.40 -17.56
N LEU A 523 -24.40 -10.48 -16.61
CA LEU A 523 -24.56 -9.04 -16.88
C LEU A 523 -23.50 -8.53 -17.86
N GLY A 524 -22.25 -9.05 -17.76
CA GLY A 524 -21.16 -8.68 -18.67
C GLY A 524 -21.30 -9.26 -20.09
N ASN A 525 -21.95 -10.42 -20.24
CA ASN A 525 -22.14 -11.09 -21.54
C ASN A 525 -23.34 -10.58 -22.36
N GLU A 526 -24.20 -9.73 -21.78
CA GLU A 526 -25.33 -9.13 -22.50
C GLU A 526 -24.93 -7.90 -23.35
N ALA A 527 -23.64 -7.54 -23.37
CA ALA A 527 -23.07 -6.54 -24.28
C ALA A 527 -22.46 -7.19 -25.54
N ASN A 528 -23.33 -7.64 -26.45
CA ASN A 528 -23.21 -7.61 -27.93
C ASN A 528 -24.06 -8.72 -28.59
N PRO A 529 -25.28 -8.40 -29.03
CA PRO A 529 -25.69 -8.71 -30.38
C PRO A 529 -25.41 -7.48 -31.23
N ARG A 530 -24.60 -7.65 -32.27
CA ARG A 530 -24.56 -6.72 -33.40
C ARG A 530 -26.00 -6.46 -33.84
N LEU A 531 -26.54 -5.28 -33.56
CA LEU A 531 -27.75 -4.82 -34.21
C LEU A 531 -27.30 -4.12 -35.48
N SER A 532 -27.51 -4.85 -36.56
CA SER A 532 -27.65 -4.36 -37.92
C SER A 532 -28.44 -3.06 -37.96
N GLU A 533 -28.01 -2.18 -38.86
CA GLU A 533 -28.70 -0.99 -39.35
C GLU A 533 -30.19 -1.28 -39.57
N GLU A 534 -31.05 -0.96 -38.61
CA GLU A 534 -32.47 -0.67 -38.85
C GLU A 534 -32.91 0.40 -37.85
N GLU A 535 -33.47 1.49 -38.41
CA GLU A 535 -33.82 2.73 -37.73
C GLU A 535 -34.68 2.51 -36.47
N PRO A 536 -34.40 3.22 -35.35
CA PRO A 536 -35.27 3.17 -34.19
C PRO A 536 -36.57 3.95 -34.45
N GLY A 537 -37.66 3.21 -34.60
CA GLY A 537 -39.01 3.75 -34.71
C GLY A 537 -39.36 4.73 -33.59
N LEU A 538 -39.94 5.86 -34.00
CA LEU A 538 -40.35 7.05 -33.23
C LEU A 538 -41.08 6.78 -31.89
N ALA A 539 -41.57 5.58 -31.63
CA ALA A 539 -42.41 5.27 -30.47
C ALA A 539 -41.64 5.19 -29.14
N ARG A 540 -40.35 4.81 -29.13
CA ARG A 540 -39.55 4.70 -27.88
C ARG A 540 -38.93 6.02 -27.42
N VAL A 541 -38.72 6.97 -28.33
CA VAL A 541 -38.26 8.34 -28.00
C VAL A 541 -39.38 9.12 -27.31
N LEU A 542 -40.63 8.95 -27.78
CA LEU A 542 -41.78 9.64 -27.20
C LEU A 542 -42.16 9.15 -25.80
N GLN A 543 -41.86 7.89 -25.44
CA GLN A 543 -42.15 7.38 -24.10
C GLN A 543 -41.12 7.81 -23.04
N ARG A 544 -39.84 8.02 -23.44
CA ARG A 544 -38.82 8.66 -22.59
C ARG A 544 -39.13 10.15 -22.39
N MET A 545 -39.56 10.84 -23.46
CA MET A 545 -39.97 12.24 -23.39
C MET A 545 -41.24 12.46 -22.54
N HIS A 546 -42.20 11.53 -22.52
CA HIS A 546 -43.43 11.70 -21.74
C HIS A 546 -43.24 11.49 -20.22
N ILE A 547 -42.29 10.66 -19.79
CA ILE A 547 -41.99 10.48 -18.37
C ILE A 547 -41.09 11.62 -17.84
N ASP A 548 -40.18 12.15 -18.67
CA ASP A 548 -39.41 13.36 -18.34
C ASP A 548 -40.27 14.64 -18.35
N SER A 549 -41.32 14.69 -19.19
CA SER A 549 -42.27 15.81 -19.21
C SER A 549 -43.21 15.83 -17.99
N LEU A 550 -43.56 14.67 -17.41
CA LEU A 550 -44.45 14.59 -16.25
C LEU A 550 -43.73 14.83 -14.90
N MET A 551 -42.39 14.82 -14.89
CA MET A 551 -41.57 15.26 -13.76
C MET A 551 -41.09 16.72 -13.88
N ARG A 552 -41.39 17.40 -15.01
CA ARG A 552 -41.03 18.81 -15.26
C ARG A 552 -42.10 19.83 -14.86
N GLU A 553 -43.25 19.40 -14.35
CA GLU A 553 -44.25 20.32 -13.81
C GLU A 553 -44.40 20.15 -12.30
N ARG A 554 -43.47 20.77 -11.55
CA ARG A 554 -43.83 21.50 -10.33
C ARG A 554 -42.67 22.38 -9.87
N GLN A 555 -42.89 23.67 -10.10
CA GLN A 555 -42.27 24.85 -9.50
C GLN A 555 -40.82 25.14 -9.91
N ASP A 556 -40.67 25.86 -11.01
CA ASP A 556 -39.68 26.93 -11.12
C ASP A 556 -40.06 28.05 -10.13
N PRO A 557 -39.27 28.33 -9.08
CA PRO A 557 -39.05 29.69 -8.65
C PRO A 557 -37.92 30.27 -9.51
N ALA A 558 -38.18 31.41 -10.13
CA ALA A 558 -37.15 32.17 -10.83
C ALA A 558 -35.93 32.40 -9.92
N THR A 559 -34.81 31.71 -10.21
CA THR A 559 -33.50 31.99 -9.61
C THR A 559 -32.45 32.06 -10.71
N ASP A 560 -32.06 33.31 -11.00
CA ASP A 560 -30.78 33.82 -11.51
C ASP A 560 -29.87 32.87 -12.33
N ARG A 561 -29.56 33.28 -13.57
CA ARG A 561 -28.64 32.65 -14.56
C ARG A 561 -27.15 32.53 -14.11
N ARG A 562 -26.85 32.49 -12.81
CA ARG A 562 -25.47 32.62 -12.27
C ARG A 562 -24.65 31.34 -12.26
N VAL A 563 -25.25 30.17 -12.38
CA VAL A 563 -24.56 28.86 -12.29
C VAL A 563 -24.78 28.04 -13.56
N GLU A 564 -23.73 27.82 -14.32
CA GLU A 564 -23.67 26.87 -15.42
C GLU A 564 -22.99 25.58 -14.93
N TYR A 565 -23.45 24.41 -15.40
CA TYR A 565 -22.78 23.14 -15.10
C TYR A 565 -22.90 22.15 -16.25
N TRP A 566 -21.92 21.26 -16.32
CA TRP A 566 -21.75 20.26 -17.37
C TRP A 566 -21.53 18.88 -16.75
N ASP A 567 -22.36 17.91 -17.13
CA ASP A 567 -22.23 16.50 -16.74
C ASP A 567 -21.28 15.79 -17.72
N LEU A 568 -20.20 15.21 -17.21
CA LEU A 568 -19.21 14.49 -18.02
C LEU A 568 -19.63 13.02 -18.15
N SER A 569 -19.82 12.55 -19.38
CA SER A 569 -20.06 11.13 -19.66
C SER A 569 -18.73 10.39 -19.74
N THR A 570 -18.43 9.56 -18.74
CA THR A 570 -17.19 8.75 -18.74
C THR A 570 -17.50 7.28 -18.49
N SER A 571 -16.79 6.41 -19.21
CA SER A 571 -16.85 4.95 -18.99
C SER A 571 -16.14 4.51 -17.70
N GLU A 572 -15.26 5.36 -17.17
CA GLU A 572 -14.44 5.15 -15.97
C GLU A 572 -14.44 6.44 -15.12
N PRO A 573 -14.54 6.37 -13.78
CA PRO A 573 -14.48 7.54 -12.94
C PRO A 573 -13.05 8.05 -12.83
N PHE A 574 -12.95 9.37 -12.75
CA PHE A 574 -11.67 10.01 -12.56
C PHE A 574 -11.17 9.81 -11.13
N LYS A 575 -9.87 9.51 -11.03
CA LYS A 575 -9.09 9.41 -9.80
C LYS A 575 -8.74 10.78 -9.24
N GLY A 576 -8.64 11.79 -10.09
CA GLY A 576 -8.27 13.15 -9.72
C GLY A 576 -8.64 14.16 -10.80
N CYS A 577 -8.67 15.43 -10.41
CA CYS A 577 -8.90 16.55 -11.29
C CYS A 577 -8.06 17.77 -10.90
N GLU A 578 -7.80 18.66 -11.85
CA GLU A 578 -7.08 19.91 -11.66
C GLU A 578 -7.53 20.96 -12.68
N ILE A 579 -7.43 22.24 -12.32
CA ILE A 579 -7.86 23.37 -13.15
C ILE A 579 -6.65 24.29 -13.37
N SER A 580 -6.42 24.73 -14.61
CA SER A 580 -5.35 25.67 -14.93
C SER A 580 -5.56 27.00 -14.20
N PRO A 581 -4.50 27.78 -13.91
CA PRO A 581 -4.64 29.04 -13.17
C PRO A 581 -5.59 30.07 -13.80
N ASP A 582 -5.71 30.07 -15.13
CA ASP A 582 -6.61 30.91 -15.92
C ASP A 582 -7.99 30.26 -16.18
N GLY A 583 -8.21 29.02 -15.71
CA GLY A 583 -9.44 28.27 -15.90
C GLY A 583 -9.75 27.83 -17.33
N THR A 584 -8.81 27.97 -18.27
CA THR A 584 -9.02 27.63 -19.68
C THR A 584 -8.97 26.12 -19.95
N VAL A 585 -8.22 25.38 -19.13
CA VAL A 585 -8.04 23.92 -19.25
C VAL A 585 -8.37 23.25 -17.93
N ILE A 586 -9.20 22.22 -18.01
CA ILE A 586 -9.56 21.36 -16.87
C ILE A 586 -9.06 19.95 -17.18
N ALA A 587 -8.20 19.42 -16.32
CA ALA A 587 -7.67 18.08 -16.44
C ALA A 587 -8.41 17.13 -15.50
N PHE A 588 -8.77 15.97 -16.02
CA PHE A 588 -9.20 14.82 -15.25
C PHE A 588 -8.34 13.61 -15.62
N TRP A 589 -8.10 12.69 -14.69
CA TRP A 589 -7.33 11.48 -14.99
C TRP A 589 -7.83 10.25 -14.26
N THR A 590 -7.65 9.08 -14.89
CA THR A 590 -7.83 7.75 -14.30
C THR A 590 -6.45 7.13 -14.01
N ASP A 591 -6.39 5.86 -13.59
CA ASP A 591 -5.10 5.16 -13.46
C ASP A 591 -4.36 5.03 -14.81
N ILE A 592 -5.09 5.05 -15.93
CA ILE A 592 -4.56 4.72 -17.25
C ILE A 592 -4.64 5.85 -18.27
N LYS A 593 -5.47 6.88 -18.07
CA LYS A 593 -5.59 8.00 -19.03
C LYS A 593 -5.71 9.37 -18.38
N ILE A 594 -5.29 10.40 -19.12
CA ILE A 594 -5.53 11.82 -18.83
C ILE A 594 -6.48 12.35 -19.88
N SER A 595 -7.50 13.10 -19.48
CA SER A 595 -8.51 13.73 -20.33
C SER A 595 -8.56 15.23 -20.03
N LEU A 596 -8.48 16.08 -21.06
CA LEU A 596 -8.53 17.54 -20.94
C LEU A 596 -9.84 18.09 -21.50
N TYR A 597 -10.40 19.07 -20.81
CA TYR A 597 -11.60 19.79 -21.20
C TYR A 597 -11.29 21.28 -21.30
N THR A 598 -11.85 21.91 -22.33
CA THR A 598 -11.81 23.35 -22.61
C THR A 598 -13.22 23.88 -22.80
N SER A 599 -13.40 25.20 -22.83
CA SER A 599 -14.71 25.80 -23.12
C SER A 599 -15.32 25.28 -24.43
N GLN A 600 -14.51 25.13 -25.48
CA GLN A 600 -14.96 24.61 -26.77
C GLN A 600 -15.46 23.16 -26.69
N SER A 601 -14.80 22.32 -25.89
CA SER A 601 -15.26 20.93 -25.68
C SER A 601 -16.57 20.86 -24.88
N LEU A 602 -16.81 21.84 -24.00
CA LEU A 602 -18.03 21.93 -23.21
C LEU A 602 -19.23 22.47 -24.01
N GLU A 603 -18.97 23.18 -25.11
CA GLU A 603 -20.00 23.67 -26.05
C GLU A 603 -20.44 22.60 -27.07
N GLN A 604 -19.63 21.55 -27.28
CA GLN A 604 -19.91 20.45 -28.21
C GLN A 604 -20.68 19.33 -27.52
N GLU A 605 -21.96 19.57 -27.20
CA GLU A 605 -22.82 18.54 -26.61
C GLU A 605 -23.24 17.53 -27.70
N GLY A 606 -22.68 16.31 -27.65
CA GLY A 606 -23.00 15.21 -28.55
C GLY A 606 -24.19 14.37 -28.05
N VAL A 607 -24.67 13.45 -28.89
CA VAL A 607 -25.76 12.50 -28.54
C VAL A 607 -25.38 11.60 -27.34
N ASP A 608 -24.08 11.43 -27.07
CA ASP A 608 -23.50 10.63 -25.98
C ASP A 608 -22.88 11.46 -24.83
N GLY A 609 -23.13 12.78 -24.78
CA GLY A 609 -22.62 13.70 -23.75
C GLY A 609 -21.39 14.52 -24.17
N ILE A 610 -20.68 15.06 -23.18
CA ILE A 610 -19.53 15.97 -23.39
C ILE A 610 -18.24 15.17 -23.58
N HIS A 611 -17.55 15.41 -24.68
CA HIS A 611 -16.28 14.76 -24.99
C HIS A 611 -15.08 15.62 -24.60
N PRO A 612 -13.97 15.00 -24.13
CA PRO A 612 -12.74 15.75 -23.85
C PRO A 612 -12.13 16.32 -25.14
N ALA A 613 -11.52 17.50 -25.03
CA ALA A 613 -10.74 18.14 -26.10
C ALA A 613 -9.54 17.29 -26.52
N ALA A 614 -8.90 16.61 -25.55
CA ALA A 614 -7.80 15.71 -25.82
C ALA A 614 -7.65 14.63 -24.74
N GLU A 615 -7.15 13.45 -25.13
CA GLU A 615 -6.85 12.36 -24.22
C GLU A 615 -5.45 11.79 -24.45
N TYR A 616 -4.83 11.28 -23.38
CA TYR A 616 -3.55 10.60 -23.46
C TYR A 616 -3.52 9.36 -22.54
N PRO A 617 -3.43 8.14 -23.10
CA PRO A 617 -3.23 6.93 -22.33
C PRO A 617 -1.79 6.80 -21.84
N ILE A 618 -1.58 6.14 -20.70
CA ILE A 618 -0.26 5.85 -20.16
C ILE A 618 0.47 4.85 -21.07
N PRO A 619 1.69 5.14 -21.54
CA PRO A 619 2.36 4.29 -22.53
C PRO A 619 3.12 3.11 -21.92
N THR A 620 3.34 3.08 -20.60
CA THR A 620 4.17 2.07 -19.93
C THR A 620 3.29 1.06 -19.20
N LEU A 621 3.39 -0.23 -19.56
CA LEU A 621 2.66 -1.32 -18.91
C LEU A 621 3.05 -1.43 -17.43
N GLY A 622 2.07 -1.58 -16.53
CA GLY A 622 2.30 -1.70 -15.08
C GLY A 622 2.52 -0.38 -14.33
N CYS A 623 2.58 0.77 -15.03
CA CYS A 623 2.57 2.09 -14.42
C CYS A 623 1.14 2.64 -14.32
N ARG A 624 0.91 3.55 -13.36
CA ARG A 624 -0.37 4.27 -13.20
C ARG A 624 -0.14 5.76 -13.01
N TRP A 625 -1.06 6.61 -13.48
CA TRP A 625 -0.99 8.06 -13.19
C TRP A 625 -1.17 8.32 -11.69
N LYS A 626 -0.26 9.10 -11.11
CA LYS A 626 -0.19 9.33 -9.65
C LYS A 626 -0.62 10.73 -9.26
N SER A 627 0.13 11.74 -9.71
CA SER A 627 -0.12 13.16 -9.42
C SER A 627 0.11 13.98 -10.67
N ILE A 628 -0.80 14.91 -10.93
CA ILE A 628 -0.72 15.87 -12.04
C ILE A 628 -0.57 17.28 -11.44
N SER A 629 0.11 18.16 -12.17
CA SER A 629 0.04 19.61 -11.95
C SER A 629 -0.14 20.36 -13.28
N LEU A 630 -0.98 21.39 -13.30
CA LEU A 630 -1.39 22.11 -14.51
C LEU A 630 -1.07 23.61 -14.44
N THR A 631 -0.55 24.17 -15.53
CA THR A 631 -0.45 25.62 -15.78
C THR A 631 -1.13 25.99 -17.10
N THR A 632 -1.11 27.26 -17.46
CA THR A 632 -1.68 27.76 -18.73
C THR A 632 -0.93 27.24 -19.96
N ARG A 633 0.33 26.81 -19.80
CA ARG A 633 1.21 26.39 -20.93
C ARG A 633 1.74 24.98 -20.80
N ASN A 634 1.69 24.37 -19.61
CA ASN A 634 2.30 23.08 -19.38
C ASN A 634 1.45 22.22 -18.44
N LEU A 635 1.46 20.91 -18.70
CA LEU A 635 0.96 19.90 -17.79
C LEU A 635 2.14 18.98 -17.43
N ILE A 636 2.31 18.70 -16.14
CA ILE A 636 3.22 17.66 -15.67
C ILE A 636 2.42 16.52 -15.03
N ALA A 637 2.73 15.28 -15.41
CA ALA A 637 2.11 14.10 -14.82
C ALA A 637 3.18 13.12 -14.35
N SER A 638 3.08 12.70 -13.09
CA SER A 638 3.93 11.67 -12.48
C SER A 638 3.25 10.31 -12.48
N THR A 639 4.05 9.25 -12.49
CA THR A 639 3.59 7.87 -12.48
C THR A 639 4.02 7.12 -11.22
N SER A 640 3.22 6.13 -10.82
CA SER A 640 3.54 5.16 -9.75
C SER A 640 3.68 3.75 -10.33
N GLY A 641 4.44 2.88 -9.66
CA GLY A 641 4.85 1.55 -10.14
C GLY A 641 6.22 1.58 -10.84
N GLY A 642 6.70 0.44 -11.35
CA GLY A 642 7.87 0.32 -12.22
C GLY A 642 9.04 1.30 -11.97
N THR A 643 9.56 1.90 -13.05
CA THR A 643 10.48 3.05 -12.96
C THR A 643 9.66 4.34 -12.91
N VAL A 644 9.90 5.19 -11.91
CA VAL A 644 9.18 6.46 -11.73
C VAL A 644 9.47 7.38 -12.92
N GLN A 645 8.41 7.80 -13.61
CA GLN A 645 8.50 8.66 -14.80
C GLN A 645 7.62 9.89 -14.65
N CYS A 646 8.14 11.01 -15.16
CA CYS A 646 7.41 12.26 -15.31
C CYS A 646 7.22 12.60 -16.79
N TYR A 647 6.01 12.98 -17.16
CA TYR A 647 5.63 13.38 -18.50
C TYR A 647 5.32 14.88 -18.49
N ILE A 648 5.98 15.64 -19.38
CA ILE A 648 5.77 17.07 -19.53
C ILE A 648 5.11 17.32 -20.88
N PHE A 649 3.90 17.86 -20.85
CA PHE A 649 3.10 18.21 -22.01
C PHE A 649 3.10 19.73 -22.17
N LYS A 650 3.40 20.22 -23.38
CA LYS A 650 3.25 21.63 -23.73
C LYS A 650 1.85 21.84 -24.29
N LEU A 651 1.09 22.71 -23.65
CA LEU A 651 -0.25 23.09 -24.08
C LEU A 651 -0.14 24.24 -25.09
N GLY A 652 -0.84 24.11 -26.22
CA GLY A 652 -0.85 25.13 -27.27
C GLY A 652 -1.55 26.41 -26.79
N SER A 653 -1.13 27.57 -27.31
CA SER A 653 -1.64 28.87 -26.86
C SER A 653 -3.05 29.23 -27.38
N ASN A 654 -3.67 28.42 -28.25
CA ASN A 654 -4.89 28.79 -28.97
C ASN A 654 -5.93 27.65 -29.04
N MET A 655 -6.47 27.18 -27.91
CA MET A 655 -7.58 26.20 -27.84
C MET A 655 -7.35 24.80 -28.47
N ASP A 656 -6.37 24.64 -29.35
CA ASP A 656 -5.87 23.36 -29.87
C ASP A 656 -5.00 22.69 -28.81
N VAL A 657 -5.67 22.06 -27.85
CA VAL A 657 -5.00 21.23 -26.84
C VAL A 657 -4.58 19.93 -27.50
N ASN A 658 -3.29 19.76 -27.79
CA ASN A 658 -2.75 18.48 -28.25
C ASN A 658 -1.96 17.83 -27.12
N LEU A 659 -2.46 16.70 -26.61
CA LEU A 659 -1.90 15.97 -25.48
C LEU A 659 -0.76 15.04 -25.93
N ARG A 660 0.29 15.62 -26.51
CA ARG A 660 1.53 14.89 -26.87
C ARG A 660 2.66 15.28 -25.93
N PRO A 661 3.35 14.33 -25.29
CA PRO A 661 4.43 14.65 -24.38
C PRO A 661 5.57 15.30 -25.15
N SER A 662 5.96 16.50 -24.71
CA SER A 662 7.07 17.25 -25.30
C SER A 662 8.42 16.74 -24.80
N VAL A 663 8.46 16.25 -23.56
CA VAL A 663 9.63 15.66 -22.92
C VAL A 663 9.15 14.52 -22.02
N ARG A 664 9.77 13.35 -22.15
CA ARG A 664 9.66 12.25 -21.18
C ARG A 664 10.88 12.31 -20.28
N VAL A 665 10.66 12.59 -19.00
CA VAL A 665 11.72 12.60 -18.01
C VAL A 665 11.72 11.26 -17.30
N SER A 666 12.70 10.43 -17.63
CA SER A 666 13.03 9.28 -16.79
C SER A 666 13.92 9.79 -15.67
N LEU A 667 13.48 9.63 -14.42
CA LEU A 667 14.25 9.99 -13.23
C LEU A 667 14.59 8.69 -12.49
N PRO A 668 15.45 7.83 -13.06
CA PRO A 668 15.69 6.48 -12.54
C PRO A 668 16.28 6.47 -11.12
N THR A 669 16.87 7.58 -10.68
CA THR A 669 17.45 7.76 -9.34
C THR A 669 16.50 8.42 -8.35
N LEU A 670 15.29 8.82 -8.76
CA LEU A 670 14.32 9.43 -7.86
C LEU A 670 13.33 8.36 -7.38
N PRO A 671 13.11 8.27 -6.06
CA PRO A 671 12.03 7.46 -5.50
C PRO A 671 10.65 7.94 -5.98
N GLU A 672 9.59 7.24 -5.56
CA GLU A 672 8.21 7.58 -5.94
C GLU A 672 7.85 9.04 -5.61
N ILE A 673 7.42 9.79 -6.65
CA ILE A 673 6.90 11.14 -6.50
C ILE A 673 5.48 11.04 -5.95
N LYS A 674 5.28 11.49 -4.70
CA LYS A 674 3.97 11.48 -4.04
C LYS A 674 3.09 12.66 -4.50
N LYS A 675 3.69 13.83 -4.75
CA LYS A 675 2.99 15.03 -5.21
C LYS A 675 3.90 15.92 -6.06
N VAL A 676 3.35 16.51 -7.12
CA VAL A 676 4.04 17.48 -7.99
C VAL A 676 3.27 18.80 -8.01
N ALA A 677 3.99 19.91 -8.13
CA ALA A 677 3.44 21.24 -8.29
C ALA A 677 4.26 22.05 -9.30
N LEU A 678 3.57 22.78 -10.17
CA LEU A 678 4.16 23.76 -11.08
C LEU A 678 3.97 25.19 -10.58
N ALA A 679 5.00 26.01 -10.77
CA ALA A 679 4.89 27.45 -10.57
C ALA A 679 4.01 28.08 -11.66
N PRO A 680 3.21 29.13 -11.37
CA PRO A 680 2.27 29.72 -12.33
C PRO A 680 2.88 30.11 -13.68
N GLY A 681 4.08 30.71 -13.69
CA GLY A 681 4.86 31.09 -14.87
C GLY A 681 5.48 29.91 -15.62
N SER A 682 5.24 28.67 -15.19
CA SER A 682 5.70 27.42 -15.82
C SER A 682 7.21 27.26 -15.93
N GLN A 683 7.99 27.98 -15.13
CA GLN A 683 9.44 27.88 -15.15
C GLN A 683 9.97 26.87 -14.13
N ARG A 684 9.35 26.81 -12.96
CA ARG A 684 9.80 25.98 -11.83
C ARG A 684 8.83 24.85 -11.55
N VAL A 685 9.38 23.78 -10.99
CA VAL A 685 8.66 22.61 -10.54
C VAL A 685 9.18 22.21 -9.16
N ALA A 686 8.26 21.79 -8.32
CA ALA A 686 8.54 21.19 -7.03
C ALA A 686 7.89 19.81 -6.98
N CYS A 687 8.60 18.83 -6.45
CA CYS A 687 8.05 17.51 -6.21
C CYS A 687 8.45 16.99 -4.83
N ILE A 688 7.53 16.24 -4.23
CA ILE A 688 7.73 15.58 -2.96
C ILE A 688 7.99 14.13 -3.24
N VAL A 689 9.11 13.64 -2.72
CA VAL A 689 9.60 12.29 -2.95
C VAL A 689 9.73 11.59 -1.61
N SER A 690 9.28 10.33 -1.54
CA SER A 690 9.53 9.45 -0.39
C SER A 690 11.01 9.09 -0.34
N ASN A 691 11.67 9.11 0.81
CA ASN A 691 13.04 8.57 0.87
C ASN A 691 13.01 7.03 0.75
N GLU A 692 14.03 6.42 0.13
CA GLU A 692 14.06 4.97 -0.20
C GLU A 692 14.00 4.04 1.02
N GLU A 693 14.21 4.60 2.21
CA GLU A 693 14.10 3.96 3.50
C GLU A 693 12.72 4.27 4.13
N GLU A 694 11.72 3.43 3.86
CA GLU A 694 10.38 3.43 4.53
C GLU A 694 9.45 4.62 4.22
N ASP A 695 8.19 4.35 3.85
CA ASP A 695 7.12 5.37 3.74
C ASP A 695 6.80 6.08 5.08
N GLN A 696 7.37 5.60 6.20
CA GLN A 696 7.26 6.19 7.54
C GLN A 696 8.38 7.21 7.86
N ASN A 697 9.43 7.33 7.04
CA ASN A 697 10.49 8.32 7.26
C ASN A 697 10.25 9.62 6.49
N SER A 698 10.93 10.67 6.95
CA SER A 698 11.03 12.02 6.36
C SER A 698 10.94 12.02 4.83
N GLY A 699 10.05 12.84 4.26
CA GLY A 699 10.04 13.12 2.82
C GLY A 699 11.18 14.07 2.42
N SER A 700 11.41 14.20 1.12
CA SER A 700 12.35 15.18 0.59
C SER A 700 11.66 16.08 -0.43
N LEU A 701 11.88 17.39 -0.33
CA LEU A 701 11.47 18.36 -1.33
C LEU A 701 12.54 18.46 -2.42
N TYR A 702 12.16 18.11 -3.63
CA TYR A 702 12.94 18.32 -4.83
C TYR A 702 12.41 19.52 -5.59
N SER A 703 13.32 20.32 -6.16
CA SER A 703 12.93 21.42 -7.03
C SER A 703 13.91 21.60 -8.18
N GLY A 704 13.42 22.22 -9.25
CA GLY A 704 14.25 22.56 -10.40
C GLY A 704 13.47 23.38 -11.43
N TYR A 705 14.06 23.50 -12.61
CA TYR A 705 13.43 24.16 -13.75
C TYR A 705 12.74 23.13 -14.65
N LEU A 706 11.58 23.48 -15.19
CA LEU A 706 10.79 22.60 -16.05
C LEU A 706 11.55 22.24 -17.34
N ASN A 707 12.33 23.19 -17.88
CA ASN A 707 13.13 23.01 -19.09
C ASN A 707 14.44 22.23 -18.88
N SER A 708 14.87 22.04 -17.62
CA SER A 708 16.10 21.35 -17.25
C SER A 708 15.82 20.23 -16.24
N PRO A 709 15.06 19.19 -16.63
CA PRO A 709 14.59 18.20 -15.68
C PRO A 709 15.70 17.31 -15.08
N HIS A 710 16.83 17.19 -15.78
CA HIS A 710 18.03 16.51 -15.27
C HIS A 710 18.72 17.26 -14.13
N GLU A 711 18.38 18.53 -13.88
CA GLU A 711 18.96 19.37 -12.83
C GLU A 711 18.11 19.42 -11.55
N TRP A 712 17.02 18.64 -11.48
CA TRP A 712 16.19 18.61 -10.27
C TRP A 712 16.99 18.00 -9.12
N LYS A 713 17.12 18.77 -8.04
CA LYS A 713 17.96 18.42 -6.90
C LYS A 713 17.16 18.45 -5.59
N PRO A 714 17.54 17.63 -4.60
CA PRO A 714 16.96 17.72 -3.27
C PRO A 714 17.33 19.08 -2.68
N ARG A 715 16.33 19.81 -2.20
CA ARG A 715 16.50 21.13 -1.57
C ARG A 715 16.48 21.01 -0.05
N TYR A 716 15.47 20.33 0.47
CA TYR A 716 15.24 20.20 1.91
C TYR A 716 14.77 18.79 2.24
N LYS A 717 15.37 18.22 3.29
CA LYS A 717 14.81 17.06 3.98
C LYS A 717 13.69 17.57 4.88
N LEU A 718 12.51 16.95 4.77
CA LEU A 718 11.34 17.33 5.56
C LEU A 718 11.37 16.58 6.89
N ASP A 719 11.00 17.24 7.97
CA ASP A 719 10.86 16.56 9.28
C ASP A 719 9.63 15.63 9.33
N TRP A 720 8.80 15.64 8.29
CA TRP A 720 7.55 14.87 8.19
C TRP A 720 7.58 13.88 7.02
N PRO A 721 6.83 12.77 7.10
CA PRO A 721 6.70 11.81 6.01
C PRO A 721 6.11 12.44 4.74
N ALA A 722 6.61 12.03 3.57
CA ALA A 722 6.07 12.46 2.28
C ALA A 722 4.57 12.15 2.12
N ALA A 723 4.12 11.04 2.72
CA ALA A 723 2.72 10.59 2.70
C ALA A 723 1.76 11.50 3.48
N ASP A 724 2.28 12.34 4.36
CA ASP A 724 1.48 13.25 5.19
C ASP A 724 1.27 14.62 4.55
N ILE A 725 1.82 14.88 3.37
CA ILE A 725 1.56 16.14 2.66
C ILE A 725 0.13 16.12 2.09
N VAL A 726 -0.69 17.01 2.62
CA VAL A 726 -2.07 17.22 2.18
C VAL A 726 -2.10 18.15 0.97
N GLN A 727 -1.31 19.22 0.99
CA GLN A 727 -1.28 20.24 -0.07
C GLN A 727 0.16 20.65 -0.41
N LEU A 728 0.43 20.78 -1.71
CA LEU A 728 1.66 21.31 -2.28
C LEU A 728 1.24 22.28 -3.38
N SER A 729 1.49 23.56 -3.22
CA SER A 729 1.02 24.57 -4.18
C SER A 729 1.91 25.81 -4.18
N PHE A 730 2.18 26.34 -5.36
CA PHE A 730 2.81 27.65 -5.53
C PHE A 730 1.77 28.76 -5.39
N ALA A 731 2.10 29.80 -4.61
CA ALA A 731 1.34 31.05 -4.56
C ALA A 731 1.82 32.01 -5.66
N THR A 732 3.14 32.08 -5.85
CA THR A 732 3.83 32.87 -6.88
C THR A 732 4.89 31.99 -7.56
N ASP A 733 5.64 32.51 -8.54
CA ASP A 733 6.77 31.78 -9.12
C ASP A 733 7.93 31.50 -8.15
N ASP A 734 7.95 32.21 -7.02
CA ASP A 734 8.99 32.09 -6.01
C ASP A 734 8.48 31.58 -4.67
N ASP A 735 7.17 31.43 -4.44
CA ASP A 735 6.61 31.09 -3.12
C ASP A 735 5.87 29.74 -3.15
N LEU A 736 6.44 28.74 -2.49
CA LEU A 736 5.88 27.39 -2.37
C LEU A 736 5.34 27.14 -0.96
N TYR A 737 4.13 26.60 -0.90
CA TYR A 737 3.47 26.20 0.34
C TYR A 737 3.30 24.68 0.42
N MET A 738 3.59 24.13 1.59
CA MET A 738 3.40 22.74 1.95
C MET A 738 2.56 22.64 3.21
N VAL A 739 1.50 21.84 3.19
CA VAL A 739 0.64 21.61 4.34
C VAL A 739 0.61 20.14 4.68
N PHE A 740 0.85 19.81 5.95
CA PHE A 740 0.95 18.44 6.44
C PHE A 740 -0.29 18.02 7.22
N ARG A 741 -0.52 16.71 7.31
CA ARG A 741 -1.58 16.14 8.14
C ARG A 741 -1.37 16.53 9.61
N PRO A 742 -2.46 16.73 10.37
CA PRO A 742 -2.40 16.95 11.80
C PRO A 742 -1.65 15.82 12.54
N GLN A 743 -0.58 16.15 13.25
CA GLN A 743 0.24 15.21 14.04
C GLN A 743 0.01 15.40 15.54
N ARG A 744 0.34 14.40 16.37
CA ARG A 744 0.33 14.53 17.83
C ARG A 744 1.73 14.81 18.35
N SER A 745 1.93 15.95 19.01
CA SER A 745 3.24 16.36 19.53
C SER A 745 3.19 16.67 21.04
N GLY A 746 4.28 16.34 21.74
CA GLY A 746 4.56 16.74 23.13
C GLY A 746 3.83 15.93 24.24
N PRO A 747 4.19 16.15 25.52
CA PRO A 747 3.65 15.40 26.67
C PRO A 747 2.13 15.56 26.85
N ASN A 748 1.56 16.65 26.35
CA ASN A 748 0.13 16.96 26.44
C ASN A 748 -0.72 16.40 25.30
N HIS A 749 -0.14 15.65 24.35
CA HIS A 749 -0.86 14.98 23.25
C HIS A 749 -1.76 15.93 22.41
N LYS A 750 -1.30 17.17 22.19
CA LYS A 750 -2.04 18.12 21.35
C LYS A 750 -1.87 17.78 19.87
N HIS A 751 -2.90 18.05 19.08
CA HIS A 751 -2.79 17.95 17.63
C HIS A 751 -2.20 19.25 17.08
N GLU A 752 -1.29 19.15 16.14
CA GLU A 752 -0.55 20.25 15.51
C GLU A 752 -0.59 20.10 13.99
N ILE A 753 -0.81 21.20 13.27
CA ILE A 753 -0.84 21.23 11.80
C ILE A 753 0.35 22.04 11.31
N PRO A 754 1.39 21.38 10.77
CA PRO A 754 2.53 22.05 10.16
C PRO A 754 2.16 22.66 8.80
N VAL A 755 2.45 23.95 8.64
CA VAL A 755 2.43 24.67 7.37
C VAL A 755 3.84 25.20 7.13
N ILE A 756 4.43 24.86 5.99
CA ILE A 756 5.76 25.30 5.59
C ILE A 756 5.64 26.22 4.37
N HIS A 757 6.28 27.37 4.43
CA HIS A 757 6.47 28.29 3.31
C HIS A 757 7.94 28.30 2.93
N LEU A 758 8.22 28.13 1.64
CA LEU A 758 9.55 28.25 1.06
C LEU A 758 9.54 29.37 0.03
N SER A 759 10.36 30.40 0.26
CA SER A 759 10.62 31.44 -0.73
C SER A 759 11.90 31.13 -1.50
N PHE A 760 11.79 30.87 -2.80
CA PHE A 760 12.92 30.68 -3.71
C PHE A 760 13.71 31.97 -3.95
N ARG A 761 13.11 33.14 -3.70
CA ARG A 761 13.77 34.44 -3.83
C ARG A 761 14.76 34.70 -2.69
N SER A 762 14.33 34.50 -1.45
CA SER A 762 15.19 34.69 -0.26
C SER A 762 15.91 33.40 0.17
N ASN A 763 15.54 32.25 -0.42
CA ASN A 763 15.98 30.92 -0.01
C ASN A 763 15.72 30.65 1.50
N GLN A 764 14.62 31.20 2.01
CA GLN A 764 14.20 31.05 3.41
C GLN A 764 13.03 30.08 3.52
N LEU A 765 13.11 29.21 4.52
CA LEU A 765 12.07 28.26 4.90
C LEU A 765 11.46 28.72 6.23
N CYS A 766 10.17 29.01 6.21
CA CYS A 766 9.40 29.43 7.38
C CYS A 766 8.41 28.32 7.76
N GLN A 767 8.33 28.01 9.05
CA GLN A 767 7.40 27.02 9.59
C GLN A 767 6.36 27.71 10.48
N LEU A 768 5.11 27.34 10.30
CA LEU A 768 3.98 27.73 11.12
C LEU A 768 3.29 26.48 11.64
N ILE A 769 3.16 26.37 12.97
CA ILE A 769 2.42 25.29 13.63
C ILE A 769 1.07 25.84 14.09
N ILE A 770 -0.02 25.20 13.65
CA ILE A 770 -1.39 25.60 14.03
C ILE A 770 -2.00 24.55 14.96
N GLU A 771 -2.45 24.97 16.14
CA GLU A 771 -3.18 24.13 17.10
C GLU A 771 -4.72 24.27 16.91
N PRO A 772 -5.44 23.23 16.47
CA PRO A 772 -6.91 23.22 16.42
C PRO A 772 -7.54 23.09 17.84
N GLN A 773 -7.68 24.20 18.55
CA GLN A 773 -8.28 24.25 19.90
C GLN A 773 -9.83 24.23 19.90
N GLY A 774 -10.45 23.41 20.76
CA GLY A 774 -11.90 23.37 21.03
C GLY A 774 -12.39 22.04 21.63
N LEU A 775 -13.31 22.08 22.60
CA LEU A 775 -13.99 20.94 23.26
C LEU A 775 -15.31 20.59 22.52
N ASP A 776 -15.27 20.36 21.22
CA ASP A 776 -16.45 19.85 20.52
C ASP A 776 -16.52 18.33 20.71
N THR A 777 -17.51 17.89 21.48
CA THR A 777 -17.85 16.49 21.78
C THR A 777 -18.54 15.76 20.61
N SER A 778 -18.83 16.47 19.52
CA SER A 778 -19.37 15.88 18.29
C SER A 778 -18.23 15.31 17.43
N SER A 779 -18.05 14.00 17.47
CA SER A 779 -17.13 13.27 16.59
C SER A 779 -17.57 13.39 15.13
N THR A 780 -16.99 14.32 14.38
CA THR A 780 -16.94 14.31 12.90
C THR A 780 -15.68 15.06 12.45
N VAL A 781 -14.74 14.32 11.85
CA VAL A 781 -13.73 14.69 10.82
C VAL A 781 -13.21 16.14 10.74
N GLY A 782 -11.86 16.27 10.63
CA GLY A 782 -11.21 17.45 10.05
C GLY A 782 -10.46 18.36 11.03
N LEU A 783 -9.39 17.88 11.69
CA LEU A 783 -8.48 18.78 12.42
C LEU A 783 -7.88 19.85 11.49
N PHE A 784 -7.63 19.51 10.22
CA PHE A 784 -7.37 20.40 9.09
C PHE A 784 -8.50 20.24 8.07
N THR A 785 -8.92 21.32 7.40
CA THR A 785 -9.95 21.26 6.35
C THR A 785 -9.44 21.77 5.00
N THR A 786 -8.98 23.02 4.93
CA THR A 786 -8.53 23.62 3.66
C THR A 786 -7.60 24.81 3.93
N PHE A 787 -6.73 25.11 2.96
CA PHE A 787 -5.71 26.14 3.02
C PHE A 787 -5.66 26.95 1.72
N THR A 788 -5.51 28.28 1.83
CA THR A 788 -5.16 29.16 0.70
C THR A 788 -4.13 30.21 1.13
N PRO A 789 -3.07 30.46 0.35
CA PRO A 789 -2.18 31.59 0.59
C PRO A 789 -2.84 32.90 0.16
N PHE A 790 -2.33 34.01 0.67
CA PHE A 790 -2.57 35.34 0.09
C PHE A 790 -1.71 35.51 -1.18
N ILE A 791 -2.25 36.18 -2.18
CA ILE A 791 -1.62 36.40 -3.49
C ILE A 791 -0.64 37.59 -3.42
N GLN A 792 -1.06 38.73 -2.86
CA GLN A 792 -0.23 39.92 -2.73
C GLN A 792 0.64 39.93 -1.47
N LYS A 793 0.24 39.17 -0.45
CA LYS A 793 0.97 39.04 0.82
C LYS A 793 1.55 37.62 0.95
N PRO A 794 2.67 37.30 0.29
CA PRO A 794 3.20 35.92 0.20
C PRO A 794 3.68 35.33 1.53
N HIS A 795 3.64 36.07 2.64
CA HIS A 795 3.89 35.55 3.98
C HIS A 795 2.60 35.40 4.81
N ALA A 796 1.43 35.74 4.28
CA ALA A 796 0.16 35.56 4.95
C ALA A 796 -0.60 34.37 4.35
N CYS A 797 -1.34 33.65 5.19
CA CYS A 797 -2.14 32.52 4.75
C CYS A 797 -3.46 32.41 5.54
N VAL A 798 -4.42 31.74 4.92
CA VAL A 798 -5.73 31.44 5.49
C VAL A 798 -5.91 29.92 5.58
N LEU A 799 -6.37 29.45 6.73
CA LEU A 799 -6.65 28.06 6.99
C LEU A 799 -8.02 27.88 7.65
N ILE A 800 -8.76 26.83 7.28
CA ILE A 800 -9.89 26.32 8.06
C ILE A 800 -9.50 25.06 8.83
N THR A 801 -9.88 25.02 10.11
CA THR A 801 -9.85 23.82 10.94
C THR A 801 -11.25 23.48 11.45
N ARG A 802 -11.56 22.19 11.63
CA ARG A 802 -12.87 21.70 12.10
C ARG A 802 -14.04 22.20 11.26
N GLU A 803 -13.78 22.48 9.98
CA GLU A 803 -14.72 23.04 9.00
C GLU A 803 -15.35 24.39 9.36
N LYS A 804 -14.97 25.03 10.47
CA LYS A 804 -15.61 26.27 10.92
C LYS A 804 -14.66 27.29 11.53
N GLN A 805 -13.46 26.89 11.97
CA GLN A 805 -12.54 27.83 12.61
C GLN A 805 -11.59 28.39 11.55
N LEU A 806 -11.75 29.66 11.20
CA LEU A 806 -10.88 30.41 10.32
C LEU A 806 -9.64 30.88 11.10
N HIS A 807 -8.47 30.61 10.55
CA HIS A 807 -7.18 31.12 11.02
C HIS A 807 -6.55 31.95 9.92
N ILE A 808 -6.23 33.20 10.24
CA ILE A 808 -5.38 34.07 9.42
C ILE A 808 -4.06 34.23 10.17
N ARG A 809 -2.96 33.89 9.49
CA ARG A 809 -1.62 33.85 10.09
C ARG A 809 -0.59 34.44 9.14
N SER A 810 0.32 35.23 9.70
CA SER A 810 1.53 35.70 9.03
C SER A 810 2.72 34.83 9.46
N LEU A 811 3.56 34.45 8.49
CA LEU A 811 4.79 33.68 8.65
C LEU A 811 6.02 34.58 8.88
N GLY A 812 5.86 35.90 8.76
CA GLY A 812 6.94 36.88 8.99
C GLY A 812 7.21 37.12 10.48
N GLN A 813 8.49 37.19 10.87
CA GLN A 813 8.88 37.60 12.22
C GLN A 813 8.39 39.03 12.49
N GLY A 814 7.46 39.19 13.42
CA GLY A 814 7.04 40.50 13.98
C GLY A 814 5.60 40.92 13.72
N ASP A 815 4.80 40.15 12.97
CA ASP A 815 3.42 40.53 12.66
C ASP A 815 2.43 39.86 13.64
N THR A 816 1.80 40.65 14.50
CA THR A 816 0.89 40.21 15.58
C THR A 816 -0.56 40.02 15.14
N SER A 817 -0.84 40.17 13.85
CA SER A 817 -2.19 40.11 13.25
C SER A 817 -2.71 38.67 13.08
N ALA A 818 -2.78 37.93 14.19
CA ALA A 818 -3.15 36.53 14.23
C ALA A 818 -4.67 36.38 14.51
N ALA A 819 -5.52 36.52 13.49
CA ALA A 819 -6.98 36.38 13.67
C ALA A 819 -7.39 34.89 13.74
N LYS A 820 -8.18 34.54 14.76
CA LYS A 820 -8.89 33.26 14.86
C LYS A 820 -10.36 33.55 15.08
N VAL A 821 -11.21 33.13 14.14
CA VAL A 821 -12.65 33.44 14.16
C VAL A 821 -13.46 32.19 13.82
N ASP A 822 -14.53 31.94 14.57
CA ASP A 822 -15.47 30.85 14.26
C ASP A 822 -16.53 31.34 13.27
N ILE A 823 -16.63 30.65 12.14
CA ILE A 823 -17.68 30.83 11.13
C ILE A 823 -18.96 30.17 11.66
N LYS A 824 -19.87 30.99 12.19
CA LYS A 824 -21.14 30.50 12.73
C LYS A 824 -22.06 30.05 11.61
N ASN A 825 -22.87 29.03 11.88
CA ASN A 825 -23.91 28.50 10.98
C ASN A 825 -23.44 27.83 9.68
N TYR A 826 -22.15 27.87 9.35
CA TYR A 826 -21.62 27.26 8.13
C TYR A 826 -20.52 26.24 8.43
N ARG A 827 -20.33 25.31 7.48
CA ARG A 827 -19.22 24.37 7.41
C ARG A 827 -18.53 24.56 6.07
N VAL A 828 -17.27 24.98 6.09
CA VAL A 828 -16.44 25.27 4.92
C VAL A 828 -15.62 24.04 4.54
N LEU A 829 -15.60 23.69 3.27
CA LEU A 829 -14.83 22.58 2.70
C LEU A 829 -13.59 23.05 1.93
N LYS A 830 -13.69 24.16 1.21
CA LYS A 830 -12.62 24.67 0.36
C LYS A 830 -12.55 26.19 0.38
N LEU A 831 -11.34 26.74 0.30
CA LEU A 831 -11.07 28.19 0.29
C LEU A 831 -10.39 28.59 -1.01
N MET A 832 -10.74 29.77 -1.50
CA MET A 832 -10.12 30.43 -2.64
C MET A 832 -9.88 31.90 -2.29
N MET A 833 -8.69 32.39 -2.53
CA MET A 833 -8.40 33.82 -2.39
C MET A 833 -8.91 34.58 -3.63
N GLY A 834 -9.62 35.68 -3.42
CA GLY A 834 -10.04 36.58 -4.48
C GLY A 834 -8.93 37.51 -4.95
N GLU A 835 -9.21 38.29 -5.99
CA GLU A 835 -8.29 39.29 -6.54
C GLU A 835 -7.85 40.28 -5.45
N ASN A 836 -6.58 40.66 -5.48
CA ASN A 836 -5.98 41.65 -4.56
C ASN A 836 -6.11 41.33 -3.06
N ASP A 837 -6.39 40.07 -2.70
CA ASP A 837 -6.57 39.64 -1.31
C ASP A 837 -7.67 40.43 -0.56
N GLU A 838 -8.71 40.90 -1.25
CA GLU A 838 -9.80 41.68 -0.64
C GLU A 838 -10.89 40.80 -0.04
N LYS A 839 -11.11 39.63 -0.63
CA LYS A 839 -12.21 38.72 -0.31
C LYS A 839 -11.77 37.27 -0.36
N ILE A 840 -12.45 36.43 0.41
CA ILE A 840 -12.24 34.98 0.41
C ILE A 840 -13.51 34.32 -0.12
N PHE A 841 -13.40 33.55 -1.20
CA PHE A 841 -14.47 32.67 -1.65
C PHE A 841 -14.32 31.31 -0.97
N ALA A 842 -15.44 30.65 -0.68
CA ALA A 842 -15.44 29.37 -0.03
C ALA A 842 -16.56 28.47 -0.55
N VAL A 843 -16.27 27.18 -0.71
CA VAL A 843 -17.30 26.16 -0.94
C VAL A 843 -17.64 25.54 0.40
N GLY A 844 -18.92 25.51 0.76
CA GLY A 844 -19.38 25.02 2.05
C GLY A 844 -20.86 24.72 2.09
N ARG A 845 -21.42 24.58 3.30
CA ARG A 845 -22.85 24.37 3.53
C ARG A 845 -23.30 25.02 4.82
N ARG A 846 -24.61 25.23 4.97
CA ARG A 846 -25.21 25.55 6.27
C ARG A 846 -25.11 24.33 7.19
N ALA A 847 -24.80 24.52 8.47
CA ALA A 847 -24.59 23.44 9.44
C ALA A 847 -25.81 22.51 9.62
N ALA A 848 -27.02 23.00 9.36
CA ALA A 848 -28.27 22.25 9.48
C ALA A 848 -28.80 21.69 8.14
N HIS A 849 -28.16 22.00 7.01
CA HIS A 849 -28.64 21.64 5.68
C HIS A 849 -27.57 20.83 4.91
N ASN A 850 -28.02 20.13 3.87
CA ASN A 850 -27.15 19.32 3.02
C ASN A 850 -26.83 19.99 1.68
N THR A 851 -27.43 21.14 1.38
CA THR A 851 -27.18 21.90 0.15
C THR A 851 -25.78 22.52 0.18
N MET A 852 -25.02 22.29 -0.89
CA MET A 852 -23.72 22.90 -1.10
C MET A 852 -23.87 24.31 -1.65
N LEU A 853 -23.04 25.22 -1.16
CA LEU A 853 -23.11 26.65 -1.40
C LEU A 853 -21.73 27.20 -1.77
N LEU A 854 -21.72 28.15 -2.68
CA LEU A 854 -20.62 29.10 -2.84
C LEU A 854 -20.85 30.28 -1.87
N LEU A 855 -19.85 30.57 -1.07
CA LEU A 855 -19.86 31.58 -0.01
C LEU A 855 -18.81 32.66 -0.30
N GLU A 856 -19.12 33.91 0.00
CA GLU A 856 -18.16 35.01 0.14
C GLU A 856 -17.94 35.27 1.63
N ILE A 857 -16.69 35.25 2.06
CA ILE A 857 -16.26 35.49 3.43
C ILE A 857 -15.44 36.79 3.44
N ALA A 858 -15.90 37.78 4.18
CA ALA A 858 -15.13 39.01 4.38
C ALA A 858 -13.90 38.74 5.25
N ILE A 859 -12.77 39.36 4.90
CA ILE A 859 -11.54 39.23 5.68
C ILE A 859 -11.70 40.07 6.96
N PRO A 860 -11.67 39.44 8.15
CA PRO A 860 -11.85 40.16 9.41
C PRO A 860 -10.68 41.14 9.65
N THR A 861 -11.00 42.38 10.00
CA THR A 861 -10.00 43.36 10.44
C THR A 861 -9.64 43.12 11.91
N PRO A 862 -8.46 43.56 12.38
CA PRO A 862 -8.05 43.38 13.79
C PRO A 862 -9.04 43.99 14.82
N GLU A 863 -9.85 44.96 14.38
CA GLU A 863 -10.79 45.71 15.21
C GLU A 863 -12.20 45.08 15.25
N ASP A 864 -12.60 44.32 14.21
CA ASP A 864 -13.89 43.64 14.14
C ASP A 864 -13.74 42.10 14.12
N LYS A 865 -14.10 41.47 15.23
CA LYS A 865 -14.08 40.00 15.37
C LYS A 865 -15.31 39.31 14.77
N ARG A 866 -16.27 40.05 14.19
CA ARG A 866 -17.43 39.47 13.52
C ARG A 866 -17.10 39.19 12.06
N ILE A 867 -17.22 37.93 11.68
CA ILE A 867 -17.09 37.51 10.28
C ILE A 867 -18.45 37.59 9.59
N SER A 868 -18.52 38.28 8.45
CA SER A 868 -19.68 38.24 7.57
C SER A 868 -19.48 37.15 6.51
N VAL A 869 -20.55 36.39 6.28
CA VAL A 869 -20.61 35.36 5.24
C VAL A 869 -21.84 35.64 4.38
N THR A 870 -21.62 35.80 3.08
CA THR A 870 -22.66 36.03 2.08
C THR A 870 -22.79 34.77 1.22
N GLU A 871 -24.01 34.29 1.01
CA GLU A 871 -24.26 33.17 0.10
C GLU A 871 -24.38 33.71 -1.33
N LEU A 872 -23.53 33.21 -2.23
CA LEU A 872 -23.47 33.67 -3.61
C LEU A 872 -24.31 32.82 -4.55
N ALA A 873 -24.26 31.49 -4.39
CA ALA A 873 -24.96 30.54 -5.24
C ALA A 873 -25.13 29.17 -4.57
N GLU A 874 -26.21 28.46 -4.93
CA GLU A 874 -26.33 27.02 -4.63
C GLU A 874 -25.61 26.20 -5.71
N LEU A 875 -24.99 25.10 -5.30
CA LEU A 875 -24.24 24.20 -6.18
C LEU A 875 -25.02 22.89 -6.35
N PRO A 876 -25.93 22.81 -7.35
CA PRO A 876 -26.88 21.70 -7.46
C PRO A 876 -26.17 20.37 -7.76
N GLY A 877 -26.44 19.38 -6.93
CA GLY A 877 -25.93 18.01 -7.08
C GLY A 877 -24.48 17.78 -6.64
N LEU A 878 -23.75 18.83 -6.23
CA LEU A 878 -22.50 18.69 -5.50
C LEU A 878 -22.82 18.18 -4.08
N ARG A 879 -22.13 17.13 -3.64
CA ARG A 879 -22.33 16.50 -2.33
C ARG A 879 -21.17 16.83 -1.40
N TYR A 880 -21.43 16.79 -0.09
CA TYR A 880 -20.40 17.00 0.94
C TYR A 880 -19.23 16.00 0.86
N SER A 881 -19.46 14.79 0.32
CA SER A 881 -18.44 13.74 0.17
C SER A 881 -17.64 13.81 -1.13
N ASP A 882 -17.99 14.71 -2.05
CA ASP A 882 -17.35 14.78 -3.35
C ASP A 882 -15.98 15.47 -3.23
N GLU A 883 -14.96 14.91 -3.89
CA GLU A 883 -13.67 15.58 -4.04
C GLU A 883 -13.74 16.52 -5.25
N PHE A 884 -13.14 17.70 -5.16
CA PHE A 884 -13.16 18.65 -6.27
C PHE A 884 -11.93 19.56 -6.27
N ALA A 885 -11.59 20.05 -7.45
CA ALA A 885 -10.67 21.15 -7.65
C ALA A 885 -11.44 22.44 -7.96
N GLU A 886 -10.86 23.56 -7.58
CA GLU A 886 -11.51 24.87 -7.64
C GLU A 886 -10.53 25.95 -8.12
N ARG A 887 -11.05 26.93 -8.84
CA ARG A 887 -10.31 28.12 -9.24
C ARG A 887 -11.22 29.33 -9.33
N VAL A 888 -10.69 30.49 -8.98
CA VAL A 888 -11.31 31.79 -9.24
C VAL A 888 -10.53 32.44 -10.37
N VAL A 889 -11.24 32.86 -11.42
CA VAL A 889 -10.69 33.52 -12.60
C VAL A 889 -11.32 34.90 -12.68
N HIS A 890 -10.49 35.93 -12.79
CA HIS A 890 -10.94 37.32 -12.84
C HIS A 890 -10.95 37.81 -14.30
N SER A 891 -12.07 38.39 -14.72
CA SER A 891 -12.19 39.15 -15.98
C SER A 891 -12.35 40.64 -15.69
N GLU A 892 -12.33 41.48 -16.74
CA GLU A 892 -12.49 42.93 -16.58
C GLU A 892 -13.80 43.29 -15.88
N GLU A 893 -14.90 42.62 -16.23
CA GLU A 893 -16.26 42.93 -15.75
C GLU A 893 -16.73 42.02 -14.60
N ASP A 894 -16.41 40.72 -14.63
CA ASP A 894 -16.91 39.72 -13.66
C ASP A 894 -15.79 38.79 -13.11
N SER A 895 -16.03 38.16 -11.95
CA SER A 895 -15.21 37.04 -11.46
C SER A 895 -15.95 35.73 -11.67
N VAL A 896 -15.27 34.72 -12.19
CA VAL A 896 -15.85 33.39 -12.45
C VAL A 896 -15.20 32.37 -11.52
N VAL A 897 -16.01 31.61 -10.80
CA VAL A 897 -15.56 30.47 -10.00
C VAL A 897 -15.80 29.20 -10.81
N ILE A 898 -14.75 28.42 -11.03
CA ILE A 898 -14.81 27.13 -11.72
C ILE A 898 -14.58 26.02 -10.69
N LEU A 899 -15.45 25.01 -10.69
CA LEU A 899 -15.30 23.81 -9.87
C LEU A 899 -15.31 22.58 -10.77
N ALA A 900 -14.32 21.71 -10.62
CA ALA A 900 -14.27 20.40 -11.26
C ALA A 900 -14.46 19.34 -10.18
N ALA A 901 -15.62 18.68 -10.18
CA ALA A 901 -16.04 17.76 -9.13
C ALA A 901 -16.02 16.30 -9.57
N LEU A 902 -15.43 15.46 -8.73
CA LEU A 902 -15.42 14.01 -8.79
C LEU A 902 -16.66 13.50 -8.05
N GLY A 903 -17.82 13.58 -8.71
CA GLY A 903 -19.05 13.00 -8.16
C GLY A 903 -19.00 11.46 -8.16
N GLY A 904 -19.79 10.82 -7.29
CA GLY A 904 -19.97 9.37 -7.30
C GLY A 904 -20.31 8.83 -8.70
N ALA A 905 -20.01 7.55 -8.97
CA ALA A 905 -19.37 7.15 -10.23
C ALA A 905 -20.12 7.20 -11.57
N ASP A 906 -21.02 8.16 -11.78
CA ASP A 906 -21.59 8.49 -13.09
C ASP A 906 -21.87 10.02 -13.23
N GLN A 907 -21.33 10.87 -12.33
CA GLN A 907 -21.67 12.31 -12.23
C GLN A 907 -20.45 13.20 -11.98
N CYS A 908 -19.39 13.07 -12.77
CA CYS A 908 -18.34 14.09 -12.78
C CYS A 908 -18.91 15.37 -13.39
N ARG A 909 -18.72 16.49 -12.69
CA ARG A 909 -19.32 17.77 -13.10
C ARG A 909 -18.30 18.88 -13.15
N ILE A 910 -18.45 19.75 -14.12
CA ILE A 910 -17.79 21.04 -14.14
C ILE A 910 -18.85 22.09 -13.84
N TYR A 911 -18.60 22.97 -12.87
CA TYR A 911 -19.43 24.12 -12.56
C TYR A 911 -18.68 25.39 -12.96
N LYS A 912 -19.41 26.36 -13.50
CA LYS A 912 -18.96 27.72 -13.75
C LYS A 912 -19.96 28.68 -13.13
N ILE A 913 -19.52 29.45 -12.16
CA ILE A 913 -20.35 30.37 -11.40
C ILE A 913 -19.87 31.80 -11.65
N THR A 914 -20.74 32.63 -12.22
CA THR A 914 -20.44 34.05 -12.44
C THR A 914 -20.79 34.86 -11.20
N VAL A 915 -19.80 35.57 -10.66
CA VAL A 915 -19.90 36.43 -9.49
C VAL A 915 -19.65 37.87 -9.92
N SER A 916 -20.70 38.70 -9.85
CA SER A 916 -20.60 40.13 -10.19
C SER A 916 -19.65 40.84 -9.22
N LYS A 917 -18.74 41.65 -9.74
CA LYS A 917 -17.94 42.55 -8.90
C LYS A 917 -18.90 43.49 -8.16
N SER A 918 -18.87 43.48 -6.83
CA SER A 918 -19.60 44.48 -6.05
C SER A 918 -19.05 45.85 -6.43
N ILE A 919 -19.84 46.67 -7.13
CA ILE A 919 -19.52 48.06 -7.44
C ILE A 919 -19.16 48.71 -6.11
N SER A 920 -17.89 49.04 -5.91
CA SER A 920 -17.47 49.89 -4.81
C SER A 920 -18.26 51.18 -4.95
N SER A 921 -19.16 51.45 -4.00
CA SER A 921 -19.82 52.72 -3.85
C SER A 921 -18.78 53.78 -3.45
N SER A 922 -17.98 54.22 -4.42
CA SER A 922 -17.13 55.40 -4.34
C SER A 922 -17.54 56.36 -5.45
N ALA A 923 -18.81 56.78 -5.40
CA ALA A 923 -19.33 57.87 -6.22
C ALA A 923 -20.63 58.43 -5.61
N VAL A 924 -20.60 58.92 -4.36
CA VAL A 924 -21.46 60.05 -3.93
C VAL A 924 -20.73 60.82 -2.81
N ALA A 925 -20.46 62.10 -3.11
CA ALA A 925 -19.94 63.20 -2.28
C ALA A 925 -18.44 63.19 -1.92
#